data_AF-A0A0W1QHX1-F1
#
_entry.id   AF-A0A0W1QHX1-F1
#
_cell.length_a   1.000
_cell.length_b   1.000
_cell.length_c   1.000
_cell.angle_alpha   90.00
_cell.angle_beta   90.00
_cell.angle_gamma   90.00
#
_symmetry.space_group_name_H-M   'P 1'
#
loop_
_entity.id
_entity.type
_entity.pdbx_description
1 polymer ?
#
loop_
_entity_poly.entity_id
_entity_poly.type
_entity_poly.pdbx_seq_one_letter_code
_entity_poly.pdbx_strand_id
1 'polypeptide(L)'
;MLLAAALLTTAPCVAAGTGGKVAADLLRTRLAEQQAPCAQVLLAPLPSVEAALPANRRAMWRKAAPRALPREGFAVRRIGDTLVITARGTRGLVYGAGWYLRTGARPQRYQSAPARQVRLTQIGYRAKNNSYDAWTLAMFRRRIEDFALWGASGVQVIAPISDDDATSPLFPAPPLETLRGIGEIAHRLGIDFALYYPNLHDYATHAERAEEVARFRTLLNQLPIVDALYIPGGDPGHAAPANLFPLVAEQAAALRARNPAASVWISTQGFDAAGLDAFYAQLARRPGWLTGIFAGPQTRDPVAVQRRHLPHGYQLLLYPDIAHTMHAQVPVDRWSPAFALTQGREPINPRPQAMAALFRHLDPGSSGFVTYSEGVNDDVNQFHWFRLGWDPQVTPTAFAADYGRAFIGDPAAARAILALERNWEGDPAANATIDATLALIDRLKPASWADWRMDALHYRAVYDAIVRHRLIAARARETAALSAVDGATARARLAEPDPAPVQALRARLFALADRLWQGARLQLSVKRYGASNIERGANLDRVDVDLNDRVWIERQLATRTPTQLADHARTREGALYDDLGDPWNAPHLVRGSSPAADPLRFQGAIEGIADRTPNQGWRMSWISYAESLYDAPLRLRYTGLDRKRRYRLVATYAGEDYWLPMRLVANGSIELHPPLDRATNPMTVELAIPHAATRGGTLDLAWTRPPGMGGSGRGHQVAETWLIPEPLAGERK
;
A
#
# COMPACT_ATOMS: atom_id res chain seq x y z
N MET A 1 36.26 62.30 -10.62
CA MET A 1 35.22 61.89 -9.66
C MET A 1 34.74 60.50 -10.05
N LEU A 2 35.24 59.47 -9.37
CA LEU A 2 34.84 58.06 -9.53
C LEU A 2 33.87 57.73 -8.39
N LEU A 3 32.61 57.47 -8.71
CA LEU A 3 31.61 56.99 -7.76
C LEU A 3 31.54 55.46 -7.84
N ALA A 4 31.97 54.83 -6.76
CA ALA A 4 31.89 53.40 -6.54
C ALA A 4 30.43 52.95 -6.41
N ALA A 5 29.95 52.17 -7.37
CA ALA A 5 28.74 51.37 -7.20
C ALA A 5 29.11 50.18 -6.30
N ALA A 6 28.92 50.34 -4.99
CA ALA A 6 28.96 49.23 -4.06
C ALA A 6 27.81 48.27 -4.39
N LEU A 7 28.14 47.12 -4.98
CA LEU A 7 27.29 45.94 -5.02
C LEU A 7 26.97 45.55 -3.57
N LEU A 8 25.84 46.04 -3.04
CA LEU A 8 25.24 45.56 -1.80
C LEU A 8 24.80 44.11 -2.04
N THR A 9 25.70 43.16 -1.79
CA THR A 9 25.36 41.76 -1.63
C THR A 9 24.46 41.65 -0.40
N THR A 10 23.15 41.62 -0.63
CA THR A 10 22.19 41.34 0.43
C THR A 10 22.54 39.99 1.05
N ALA A 11 22.82 39.97 2.35
CA ALA A 11 23.16 38.73 3.04
C ALA A 11 22.04 37.70 2.82
N PRO A 12 22.37 36.44 2.49
CA PRO A 12 21.35 35.44 2.24
C PRO A 12 20.47 35.29 3.48
N CYS A 13 19.15 35.34 3.28
CA CYS A 13 18.17 35.24 4.35
C CYS A 13 18.31 33.93 5.16
N VAL A 14 18.87 32.87 4.58
CA VAL A 14 19.24 31.64 5.29
C VAL A 14 20.75 31.54 5.47
N ALA A 15 21.19 31.59 6.73
CA ALA A 15 22.57 31.44 7.16
C ALA A 15 22.80 30.09 7.87
N ALA A 16 24.07 29.65 7.89
CA ALA A 16 24.49 28.42 8.55
C ALA A 16 25.63 28.67 9.52
N GLY A 17 25.56 28.08 10.72
CA GLY A 17 26.72 27.89 11.58
C GLY A 17 27.51 26.63 11.21
N THR A 18 28.65 26.41 11.87
CA THR A 18 29.44 25.18 11.72
C THR A 18 28.56 23.94 12.00
N GLY A 19 28.45 23.05 11.02
CA GLY A 19 27.59 21.86 11.05
C GLY A 19 26.14 22.07 10.58
N GLY A 20 25.75 23.30 10.20
CA GLY A 20 24.40 23.61 9.71
C GLY A 20 24.24 23.70 8.19
N LYS A 21 25.33 23.55 7.44
CA LYS A 21 25.40 23.84 5.99
C LYS A 21 24.38 23.06 5.17
N VAL A 22 24.30 21.74 5.36
CA VAL A 22 23.37 20.87 4.61
C VAL A 22 21.92 21.32 4.74
N ALA A 23 21.45 21.54 5.97
CA ALA A 23 20.06 21.95 6.23
C ALA A 23 19.78 23.37 5.72
N ALA A 24 20.75 24.29 5.84
CA ALA A 24 20.63 25.65 5.35
C ALA A 24 20.58 25.72 3.81
N ASP A 25 21.43 24.94 3.14
CA ASP A 25 21.44 24.87 1.67
C ASP A 25 20.12 24.26 1.16
N LEU A 26 19.66 23.17 1.78
CA LEU A 26 18.38 22.56 1.43
C LEU A 26 17.20 23.53 1.63
N LEU A 27 17.17 24.24 2.77
CA LEU A 27 16.15 25.25 3.02
C LEU A 27 16.19 26.37 1.99
N ARG A 28 17.38 26.90 1.69
CA ARG A 28 17.56 27.98 0.71
C ARG A 28 17.08 27.56 -0.67
N THR A 29 17.45 26.36 -1.12
CA THR A 29 17.02 25.80 -2.41
C THR A 29 15.51 25.69 -2.47
N ARG A 30 14.85 25.11 -1.46
CA ARG A 30 13.38 24.95 -1.47
C ARG A 30 12.64 26.28 -1.37
N LEU A 31 13.13 27.26 -0.59
CA LEU A 31 12.53 28.60 -0.54
C LEU A 31 12.66 29.33 -1.89
N ALA A 32 13.80 29.18 -2.57
CA ALA A 32 14.02 29.77 -3.89
C ALA A 32 13.10 29.15 -4.95
N GLU A 33 12.97 27.82 -4.97
CA GLU A 33 12.03 27.10 -5.83
C GLU A 33 10.58 27.58 -5.62
N GLN A 34 10.18 27.77 -4.36
CA GLN A 34 8.84 28.21 -3.98
C GLN A 34 8.62 29.73 -4.11
N GLN A 35 9.67 30.49 -4.44
CA GLN A 35 9.67 31.96 -4.37
C GLN A 35 9.09 32.47 -3.03
N ALA A 36 9.33 31.72 -1.96
CA ALA A 36 8.69 31.94 -0.68
C ALA A 36 9.38 33.09 0.08
N PRO A 37 8.63 33.93 0.81
CA PRO A 37 9.22 35.01 1.60
C PRO A 37 10.12 34.42 2.69
N CYS A 38 11.38 34.84 2.69
CA CYS A 38 12.40 34.27 3.56
C CYS A 38 12.70 35.21 4.74
N ALA A 39 12.49 34.72 5.97
CA ALA A 39 12.97 35.40 7.18
C ALA A 39 14.50 35.30 7.26
N GLN A 40 15.13 36.10 8.12
CA GLN A 40 16.49 35.78 8.57
C GLN A 40 16.45 34.49 9.42
N VAL A 41 16.94 33.38 8.87
CA VAL A 41 17.00 32.08 9.52
C VAL A 41 18.46 31.66 9.70
N LEU A 42 18.83 31.23 10.91
CA LEU A 42 20.13 30.63 11.21
C LEU A 42 19.94 29.16 11.57
N LEU A 43 20.59 28.26 10.82
CA LEU A 43 20.65 26.83 11.15
C LEU A 43 22.03 26.47 11.69
N ALA A 44 22.07 25.97 12.92
CA ALA A 44 23.31 25.51 13.54
C ALA A 44 23.05 24.49 14.65
N PRO A 45 23.90 23.46 14.82
CA PRO A 45 23.86 22.60 15.99
C PRO A 45 23.95 23.42 17.27
N LEU A 46 23.30 22.96 18.35
CA LEU A 46 23.18 23.69 19.62
C LEU A 46 24.51 24.28 20.13
N PRO A 47 25.65 23.54 20.12
CA PRO A 47 26.94 24.09 20.56
C PRO A 47 27.49 25.20 19.65
N SER A 48 27.10 25.23 18.37
CA SER A 48 27.65 26.13 17.36
C SER A 48 26.83 27.43 17.19
N VAL A 49 25.61 27.50 17.73
CA VAL A 49 24.70 28.64 17.51
C VAL A 49 25.31 29.95 17.99
N GLU A 50 25.86 29.98 19.20
CA GLU A 50 26.33 31.22 19.81
C GLU A 50 27.46 31.87 19.00
N ALA A 51 28.40 31.05 18.51
CA ALA A 51 29.50 31.51 17.67
C ALA A 51 28.99 32.06 16.33
N ALA A 52 27.93 31.47 15.78
CA ALA A 52 27.33 31.88 14.51
C ALA A 52 26.42 33.13 14.62
N LEU A 53 26.08 33.56 15.83
CA LEU A 53 25.30 34.78 16.06
C LEU A 53 26.19 36.03 16.19
N PRO A 54 25.71 37.19 15.70
CA PRO A 54 26.34 38.48 15.98
C PRO A 54 26.53 38.71 17.48
N ALA A 55 27.62 39.38 17.87
CA ALA A 55 27.99 39.56 19.28
C ALA A 55 26.87 40.17 20.14
N ASN A 56 26.15 41.16 19.61
CA ASN A 56 25.01 41.80 20.26
C ASN A 56 23.78 40.89 20.46
N ARG A 57 23.73 39.71 19.82
CA ARG A 57 22.65 38.71 19.94
C ARG A 57 23.02 37.53 20.84
N ARG A 58 24.30 37.34 21.21
CA ARG A 58 24.76 36.19 22.00
C ARG A 58 24.16 36.13 23.40
N ALA A 59 24.02 37.27 24.08
CA ALA A 59 23.39 37.32 25.40
C ALA A 59 21.90 36.92 25.36
N MET A 60 21.19 37.29 24.30
CA MET A 60 19.80 36.86 24.09
C MET A 60 19.73 35.34 23.86
N TRP A 61 20.67 34.79 23.08
CA TRP A 61 20.77 33.36 22.86
C TRP A 61 21.00 32.59 24.16
N ARG A 62 21.97 32.97 24.99
CA ARG A 62 22.24 32.29 26.28
C ARG A 62 21.00 32.20 27.18
N LYS A 63 20.12 33.21 27.14
CA LYS A 63 18.84 33.22 27.86
C LYS A 63 17.74 32.36 27.23
N ALA A 64 17.81 32.13 25.92
CA ALA A 64 16.76 31.47 25.13
C ALA A 64 17.11 30.05 24.68
N ALA A 65 18.39 29.67 24.72
CA ALA A 65 18.90 28.39 24.27
C ALA A 65 18.18 27.23 24.98
N PRO A 66 17.81 26.15 24.26
CA PRO A 66 17.28 24.96 24.90
C PRO A 66 18.35 24.35 25.82
N ARG A 67 17.96 24.04 27.07
CA ARG A 67 18.87 23.34 28.02
C ARG A 67 19.22 21.92 27.55
N ALA A 68 18.25 21.25 26.92
CA ALA A 68 18.42 19.93 26.35
C ALA A 68 17.55 19.78 25.11
N LEU A 69 18.02 18.98 24.16
CA LEU A 69 17.29 18.58 22.96
C LEU A 69 17.24 17.05 22.89
N PRO A 70 16.09 16.45 22.51
CA PRO A 70 16.04 15.03 22.15
C PRO A 70 17.00 14.72 20.99
N ARG A 71 17.46 13.47 20.86
CA ARG A 71 18.46 13.05 19.85
C ARG A 71 18.03 13.42 18.42
N GLU A 72 16.76 13.22 18.11
CA GLU A 72 16.17 13.50 16.79
C GLU A 72 15.27 14.75 16.79
N GLY A 73 15.32 15.55 17.86
CA GLY A 73 14.51 16.76 17.99
C GLY A 73 15.19 18.00 17.42
N PHE A 74 14.38 19.05 17.24
CA PHE A 74 14.86 20.39 16.95
C PHE A 74 14.15 21.42 17.84
N ALA A 75 14.76 22.60 17.95
CA ALA A 75 14.17 23.76 18.58
C ALA A 75 14.26 24.97 17.66
N VAL A 76 13.24 25.82 17.74
CA VAL A 76 13.19 27.12 17.09
C VAL A 76 13.15 28.21 18.17
N ARG A 77 13.98 29.24 18.01
CA ARG A 77 14.08 30.38 18.91
C ARG A 77 14.15 31.67 18.11
N ARG A 78 13.33 32.66 18.44
CA ARG A 78 13.45 34.00 17.87
C ARG A 78 14.44 34.83 18.69
N ILE A 79 15.55 35.23 18.06
CA ILE A 79 16.64 36.00 18.66
C ILE A 79 16.74 37.35 17.92
N GLY A 80 16.03 38.36 18.43
CA GLY A 80 15.81 39.58 17.67
C GLY A 80 15.00 39.26 16.42
N ASP A 81 15.54 39.61 15.26
CA ASP A 81 14.91 39.35 13.95
C ASP A 81 15.34 38.02 13.33
N THR A 82 16.30 37.33 13.94
CA THR A 82 16.80 36.04 13.47
C THR A 82 16.01 34.88 14.09
N LEU A 83 15.47 34.02 13.25
CA LEU A 83 14.91 32.74 13.65
C LEU A 83 16.02 31.68 13.69
N VAL A 84 16.41 31.26 14.89
CA VAL A 84 17.41 30.20 15.06
C VAL A 84 16.71 28.84 15.08
N ILE A 85 17.09 27.96 14.17
CA ILE A 85 16.72 26.55 14.17
C ILE A 85 17.95 25.75 14.62
N THR A 86 17.81 25.01 15.71
CA THR A 86 18.91 24.26 16.32
C THR A 86 18.53 22.81 16.64
N ALA A 87 19.52 21.93 16.62
CA ALA A 87 19.39 20.51 16.93
C ALA A 87 20.72 19.97 17.47
N ARG A 88 20.77 18.68 17.85
CA ARG A 88 22.04 18.02 18.20
C ARG A 88 22.95 17.79 17.00
N GLY A 89 22.38 17.58 15.81
CA GLY A 89 23.11 17.28 14.58
C GLY A 89 22.27 17.50 13.33
N THR A 90 22.82 17.13 12.17
CA THR A 90 22.26 17.40 10.84
C THR A 90 20.81 16.93 10.70
N ARG A 91 20.49 15.70 11.12
CA ARG A 91 19.14 15.12 11.03
C ARG A 91 18.06 16.04 11.62
N GLY A 92 18.26 16.47 12.87
CA GLY A 92 17.31 17.38 13.52
C GLY A 92 17.25 18.77 12.88
N LEU A 93 18.36 19.28 12.33
CA LEU A 93 18.35 20.55 11.59
C LEU A 93 17.53 20.44 10.30
N VAL A 94 17.65 19.32 9.57
CA VAL A 94 16.84 19.05 8.37
C VAL A 94 15.35 18.98 8.73
N TYR A 95 14.99 18.34 9.86
CA TYR A 95 13.60 18.33 10.34
C TYR A 95 13.09 19.73 10.69
N GLY A 96 13.91 20.55 11.35
CA GLY A 96 13.58 21.93 11.64
C GLY A 96 13.40 22.79 10.38
N ALA A 97 14.25 22.59 9.37
CA ALA A 97 14.12 23.23 8.06
C ALA A 97 12.80 22.84 7.39
N GLY A 98 12.46 21.55 7.37
CA GLY A 98 11.21 21.06 6.80
C GLY A 98 9.97 21.56 7.54
N TRP A 99 10.02 21.65 8.87
CA TRP A 99 8.96 22.28 9.66
C TRP A 99 8.77 23.75 9.29
N TYR A 100 9.85 24.51 9.13
CA TYR A 100 9.77 25.92 8.71
C TYR A 100 9.22 26.04 7.29
N LEU A 101 9.63 25.19 6.35
CA LEU A 101 9.09 25.15 4.98
C LEU A 101 7.58 24.91 4.95
N ARG A 102 7.07 23.96 5.75
CA ARG A 102 5.63 23.63 5.76
C ARG A 102 4.77 24.69 6.42
N THR A 103 5.29 25.36 7.46
CA THR A 103 4.48 26.22 8.33
C THR A 103 4.72 27.71 8.14
N GLY A 104 5.92 28.11 7.69
CA GLY A 104 6.38 29.51 7.69
C GLY A 104 6.42 30.16 9.09
N ALA A 105 6.18 29.38 10.15
CA ALA A 105 5.91 29.92 11.47
C ALA A 105 7.18 30.46 12.13
N ARG A 106 7.02 31.58 12.86
CA ARG A 106 8.13 32.29 13.53
C ARG A 106 7.88 32.42 15.04
N PRO A 107 7.64 31.33 15.80
CA PRO A 107 7.31 31.42 17.21
C PRO A 107 8.48 31.97 18.03
N GLN A 108 8.18 32.55 19.20
CA GLN A 108 9.23 32.98 20.13
C GLN A 108 10.07 31.78 20.60
N ARG A 109 9.39 30.67 20.93
CA ARG A 109 10.00 29.40 21.30
C ARG A 109 9.12 28.26 20.77
N TYR A 110 9.73 27.28 20.12
CA TYR A 110 9.09 26.02 19.74
C TYR A 110 10.12 24.89 19.81
N GLN A 111 9.68 23.68 20.14
CA GLN A 111 10.53 22.51 20.19
C GLN A 111 9.69 21.28 19.88
N SER A 112 10.22 20.37 19.08
CA SER A 112 9.51 19.16 18.69
C SER A 112 10.51 18.03 18.44
N ALA A 113 10.06 16.81 18.67
CA ALA A 113 10.79 15.58 18.37
C ALA A 113 9.79 14.50 17.92
N PRO A 114 10.23 13.49 17.16
CA PRO A 114 9.35 12.44 16.69
C PRO A 114 8.89 11.50 17.82
N ALA A 115 7.68 10.98 17.71
CA ALA A 115 7.13 9.99 18.65
C ALA A 115 7.67 8.57 18.42
N ARG A 116 8.13 8.24 17.21
CA ARG A 116 8.78 6.97 16.86
C ARG A 116 10.16 7.22 16.30
N GLN A 117 11.17 6.45 16.69
CA GLN A 117 12.55 6.66 16.22
C GLN A 117 12.76 6.15 14.79
N VAL A 118 12.15 5.01 14.46
CA VAL A 118 12.26 4.38 13.14
C VAL A 118 11.07 4.81 12.28
N ARG A 119 11.34 5.55 11.21
CA ARG A 119 10.37 6.12 10.26
C ARG A 119 10.96 6.04 8.85
N LEU A 120 11.15 4.83 8.34
CA LEU A 120 11.75 4.58 7.03
C LEU A 120 10.67 4.32 5.97
N THR A 121 11.08 4.41 4.72
CA THR A 121 10.35 3.82 3.58
C THR A 121 11.29 2.98 2.75
N GLN A 122 10.77 1.95 2.12
CA GLN A 122 11.50 1.19 1.12
C GLN A 122 11.61 1.96 -0.20
N ILE A 123 12.75 1.81 -0.86
CA ILE A 123 13.03 2.22 -2.24
C ILE A 123 13.45 0.96 -3.01
N GLY A 124 12.57 0.45 -3.85
CA GLY A 124 12.85 -0.67 -4.74
C GLY A 124 13.42 -0.21 -6.09
N TYR A 125 14.74 -0.27 -6.25
CA TYR A 125 15.39 -0.12 -7.56
C TYR A 125 15.64 -1.51 -8.15
N ARG A 126 14.58 -2.13 -8.67
CA ARG A 126 14.52 -3.52 -9.14
C ARG A 126 13.52 -3.65 -10.29
N ALA A 127 13.68 -4.64 -11.16
CA ALA A 127 12.87 -4.87 -12.36
C ALA A 127 11.42 -5.37 -12.05
N LYS A 128 10.73 -4.64 -11.19
CA LYS A 128 9.40 -4.96 -10.66
C LYS A 128 8.60 -3.70 -10.39
N ASN A 129 9.24 -2.67 -9.81
CA ASN A 129 8.58 -1.46 -9.33
C ASN A 129 7.84 -0.70 -10.44
N ASN A 130 6.85 0.09 -10.06
CA ASN A 130 6.02 0.83 -11.01
C ASN A 130 6.57 2.22 -11.38
N SER A 131 7.74 2.60 -10.85
CA SER A 131 8.43 3.85 -11.22
C SER A 131 9.92 3.88 -10.89
N TYR A 132 10.32 3.42 -9.70
CA TYR A 132 11.66 3.71 -9.15
C TYR A 132 12.81 3.06 -9.93
N ASP A 133 12.62 1.94 -10.60
CA ASP A 133 13.63 1.36 -11.50
C ASP A 133 13.96 2.28 -12.68
N ALA A 134 13.03 3.11 -13.14
CA ALA A 134 13.28 4.08 -14.20
C ALA A 134 13.89 5.41 -13.71
N TRP A 135 14.21 5.54 -12.42
CA TRP A 135 14.65 6.81 -11.82
C TRP A 135 16.16 7.01 -11.87
N THR A 136 16.56 8.25 -12.20
CA THR A 136 17.95 8.68 -12.09
C THR A 136 18.32 8.99 -10.64
N LEU A 137 19.61 9.01 -10.32
CA LEU A 137 20.10 9.40 -9.00
C LEU A 137 19.67 10.82 -8.59
N ALA A 138 19.50 11.74 -9.56
CA ALA A 138 19.00 13.08 -9.29
C ALA A 138 17.54 13.09 -8.80
N MET A 139 16.69 12.22 -9.37
CA MET A 139 15.31 12.05 -8.93
C MET A 139 15.26 11.46 -7.51
N PHE A 140 16.09 10.44 -7.23
CA PHE A 140 16.24 9.91 -5.88
C PHE A 140 16.74 10.96 -4.89
N ARG A 141 17.70 11.80 -5.27
CA ARG A 141 18.17 12.90 -4.42
C ARG A 141 17.03 13.81 -4.02
N ARG A 142 16.24 14.30 -4.99
CA ARG A 142 15.08 15.15 -4.71
C ARG A 142 14.11 14.44 -3.76
N ARG A 143 13.79 13.18 -4.04
CA ARG A 143 12.87 12.37 -3.24
C ARG A 143 13.30 12.19 -1.79
N ILE A 144 14.55 11.79 -1.58
CA ILE A 144 15.10 11.51 -0.25
C ILE A 144 15.26 12.81 0.55
N GLU A 145 15.58 13.93 -0.10
CA GLU A 145 15.53 15.25 0.54
C GLU A 145 14.13 15.60 1.03
N ASP A 146 13.09 15.37 0.22
CA ASP A 146 11.71 15.61 0.60
C ASP A 146 11.29 14.70 1.77
N PHE A 147 11.65 13.41 1.72
CA PHE A 147 11.44 12.47 2.84
C PHE A 147 12.09 12.96 4.13
N ALA A 148 13.36 13.39 4.06
CA ALA A 148 14.07 13.90 5.23
C ALA A 148 13.42 15.17 5.79
N LEU A 149 13.04 16.13 4.95
CA LEU A 149 12.32 17.34 5.37
C LEU A 149 10.98 17.02 6.05
N TRP A 150 10.33 15.93 5.66
CA TRP A 150 9.07 15.47 6.24
C TRP A 150 9.20 14.59 7.47
N GLY A 151 10.43 14.28 7.88
CA GLY A 151 10.71 13.61 9.14
C GLY A 151 11.10 12.15 8.99
N ALA A 152 11.35 11.63 7.79
CA ALA A 152 11.88 10.28 7.62
C ALA A 152 13.21 10.10 8.40
N SER A 153 13.37 8.98 9.09
CA SER A 153 14.61 8.66 9.83
C SER A 153 15.65 7.98 8.94
N GLY A 154 15.26 7.47 7.77
CA GLY A 154 16.12 6.78 6.82
C GLY A 154 15.36 6.28 5.60
N VAL A 155 16.07 5.56 4.74
CA VAL A 155 15.51 4.83 3.60
C VAL A 155 16.05 3.40 3.59
N GLN A 156 15.25 2.46 3.13
CA GLN A 156 15.65 1.06 2.96
C GLN A 156 15.75 0.75 1.47
N VAL A 157 16.90 0.25 1.02
CA VAL A 157 17.06 -0.25 -0.34
C VAL A 157 17.02 -1.77 -0.35
N ILE A 158 16.66 -2.37 -1.48
CA ILE A 158 16.71 -3.82 -1.70
C ILE A 158 18.08 -4.18 -2.29
N ALA A 159 18.67 -5.29 -1.82
CA ALA A 159 19.93 -5.78 -2.36
C ALA A 159 19.83 -6.02 -3.89
N PRO A 160 20.92 -5.81 -4.67
CA PRO A 160 20.89 -6.00 -6.12
C PRO A 160 20.50 -7.43 -6.55
N ILE A 161 20.83 -8.42 -5.74
CA ILE A 161 20.39 -9.81 -5.92
C ILE A 161 19.15 -10.01 -5.04
N SER A 162 18.04 -10.33 -5.68
CA SER A 162 16.73 -10.61 -5.09
C SER A 162 16.01 -11.69 -5.91
N ASP A 163 14.70 -11.88 -5.73
CA ASP A 163 13.86 -12.74 -6.56
C ASP A 163 13.45 -12.12 -7.90
N ASP A 164 13.82 -10.86 -8.15
CA ASP A 164 13.56 -10.14 -9.40
C ASP A 164 14.74 -10.26 -10.39
N ASP A 165 14.47 -9.94 -11.66
CA ASP A 165 15.52 -9.85 -12.68
C ASP A 165 16.63 -8.87 -12.27
N ALA A 166 17.88 -9.29 -12.43
CA ALA A 166 19.06 -8.50 -12.04
C ALA A 166 19.19 -7.18 -12.82
N THR A 167 18.54 -7.06 -13.97
CA THR A 167 18.51 -5.87 -14.83
C THR A 167 17.08 -5.56 -15.29
N SER A 168 16.77 -4.27 -15.43
CA SER A 168 15.54 -3.77 -16.07
C SER A 168 15.92 -3.01 -17.35
N PRO A 169 15.14 -3.12 -18.44
CA PRO A 169 15.34 -2.29 -19.63
C PRO A 169 15.13 -0.79 -19.34
N LEU A 170 14.51 -0.45 -18.21
CA LEU A 170 14.26 0.93 -17.80
C LEU A 170 15.36 1.54 -16.94
N PHE A 171 16.31 0.74 -16.42
CA PHE A 171 17.37 1.22 -15.54
C PHE A 171 18.22 2.30 -16.24
N PRO A 172 18.25 3.55 -15.74
CA PRO A 172 19.19 4.55 -16.25
C PRO A 172 20.63 4.32 -15.80
N ALA A 173 20.85 3.52 -14.75
CA ALA A 173 22.17 3.17 -14.22
C ALA A 173 22.17 1.79 -13.55
N PRO A 174 23.33 1.11 -13.41
CA PRO A 174 23.41 -0.16 -12.70
C PRO A 174 22.89 -0.07 -11.26
N PRO A 175 22.25 -1.13 -10.72
CA PRO A 175 21.72 -1.13 -9.36
C PRO A 175 22.75 -0.73 -8.30
N LEU A 176 23.93 -1.35 -8.29
CA LEU A 176 24.95 -1.10 -7.26
C LEU A 176 25.42 0.37 -7.22
N GLU A 177 25.58 1.01 -8.38
CA GLU A 177 25.92 2.43 -8.47
C GLU A 177 24.81 3.30 -7.88
N THR A 178 23.56 3.00 -8.24
CA THR A 178 22.38 3.72 -7.76
C THR A 178 22.21 3.58 -6.24
N LEU A 179 22.34 2.37 -5.70
CA LEU A 179 22.23 2.12 -4.26
C LEU A 179 23.34 2.82 -3.47
N ARG A 180 24.58 2.86 -4.01
CA ARG A 180 25.68 3.63 -3.40
C ARG A 180 25.33 5.12 -3.33
N GLY A 181 24.87 5.69 -4.44
CA GLY A 181 24.46 7.09 -4.49
C GLY A 181 23.32 7.41 -3.52
N ILE A 182 22.33 6.53 -3.38
CA ILE A 182 21.24 6.65 -2.40
C ILE A 182 21.80 6.70 -0.97
N GLY A 183 22.73 5.80 -0.62
CA GLY A 183 23.36 5.79 0.71
C GLY A 183 24.16 7.07 0.99
N GLU A 184 24.90 7.59 0.02
CA GLU A 184 25.62 8.87 0.15
C GLU A 184 24.67 10.05 0.38
N ILE A 185 23.53 10.08 -0.33
CA ILE A 185 22.48 11.10 -0.13
C ILE A 185 21.90 11.00 1.28
N ALA A 186 21.58 9.79 1.74
CA ALA A 186 21.00 9.53 3.06
C ALA A 186 21.94 10.02 4.18
N HIS A 187 23.22 9.61 4.14
CA HIS A 187 24.22 10.01 5.14
C HIS A 187 24.52 11.52 5.12
N ARG A 188 24.53 12.16 3.95
CA ARG A 188 24.67 13.63 3.86
C ARG A 188 23.56 14.34 4.63
N LEU A 189 22.33 13.84 4.58
CA LEU A 189 21.17 14.37 5.31
C LEU A 189 21.16 13.93 6.78
N GLY A 190 22.06 13.03 7.17
CA GLY A 190 22.15 12.44 8.50
C GLY A 190 21.06 11.42 8.80
N ILE A 191 20.37 10.89 7.80
CA ILE A 191 19.34 9.85 7.94
C ILE A 191 19.95 8.46 7.64
N ASP A 192 19.30 7.39 8.12
CA ASP A 192 19.82 6.03 8.06
C ASP A 192 19.74 5.44 6.64
N PHE A 193 20.75 4.66 6.27
CA PHE A 193 20.77 3.84 5.06
C PHE A 193 20.62 2.35 5.44
N ALA A 194 19.46 1.78 5.17
CA ALA A 194 19.13 0.40 5.50
C ALA A 194 19.15 -0.51 4.27
N LEU A 195 19.49 -1.78 4.48
CA LEU A 195 19.54 -2.82 3.46
C LEU A 195 18.51 -3.91 3.76
N TYR A 196 17.61 -4.15 2.82
CA TYR A 196 16.77 -5.33 2.75
C TYR A 196 17.52 -6.41 1.95
N TYR A 197 17.90 -7.49 2.62
CA TYR A 197 18.73 -8.55 2.05
C TYR A 197 17.99 -9.89 2.10
N PRO A 198 17.32 -10.30 1.01
CA PRO A 198 16.64 -11.58 0.97
C PRO A 198 17.64 -12.74 0.83
N ASN A 199 17.49 -13.73 1.70
CA ASN A 199 18.25 -14.97 1.66
C ASN A 199 17.45 -16.00 0.83
N LEU A 200 17.88 -16.27 -0.41
CA LEU A 200 17.08 -16.93 -1.44
C LEU A 200 17.12 -18.48 -1.43
N HIS A 201 17.97 -19.09 -0.61
CA HIS A 201 18.13 -20.55 -0.50
C HIS A 201 17.78 -21.04 0.91
N ASP A 202 17.94 -22.35 1.18
CA ASP A 202 17.69 -22.92 2.52
C ASP A 202 18.93 -22.95 3.44
N TYR A 203 20.15 -22.92 2.87
CA TYR A 203 21.42 -22.84 3.62
C TYR A 203 21.64 -23.96 4.67
N ALA A 204 21.25 -25.18 4.30
CA ALA A 204 21.31 -26.36 5.15
C ALA A 204 22.76 -26.71 5.55
N THR A 205 23.74 -26.44 4.69
CA THR A 205 25.14 -26.79 4.93
C THR A 205 25.98 -25.59 5.39
N HIS A 206 27.09 -25.88 6.09
CA HIS A 206 28.05 -24.83 6.45
C HIS A 206 28.69 -24.17 5.23
N ALA A 207 28.91 -24.91 4.13
CA ALA A 207 29.51 -24.37 2.91
C ALA A 207 28.60 -23.32 2.26
N GLU A 208 27.31 -23.62 2.11
CA GLU A 208 26.32 -22.68 1.56
C GLU A 208 26.21 -21.40 2.41
N ARG A 209 26.19 -21.54 3.74
CA ARG A 209 26.19 -20.38 4.65
C ARG A 209 27.46 -19.54 4.49
N ALA A 210 28.63 -20.18 4.46
CA ALA A 210 29.90 -19.48 4.32
C ALA A 210 29.99 -18.71 2.98
N GLU A 211 29.50 -19.31 1.90
CA GLU A 211 29.41 -18.65 0.59
C GLU A 211 28.48 -17.43 0.62
N GLU A 212 27.27 -17.57 1.17
CA GLU A 212 26.32 -16.46 1.30
C GLU A 212 26.90 -15.31 2.14
N VAL A 213 27.56 -15.62 3.27
CA VAL A 213 28.21 -14.62 4.10
C VAL A 213 29.35 -13.92 3.35
N ALA A 214 30.10 -14.65 2.49
CA ALA A 214 31.13 -14.05 1.65
C ALA A 214 30.53 -13.12 0.58
N ARG A 215 29.41 -13.50 -0.06
CA ARG A 215 28.65 -12.63 -0.97
C ARG A 215 28.16 -11.37 -0.27
N PHE A 216 27.56 -11.53 0.90
CA PHE A 216 27.10 -10.40 1.73
C PHE A 216 28.24 -9.45 2.11
N ARG A 217 29.40 -9.97 2.55
CA ARG A 217 30.59 -9.15 2.85
C ARG A 217 31.07 -8.36 1.63
N THR A 218 31.04 -8.99 0.46
CA THR A 218 31.43 -8.35 -0.81
C THR A 218 30.49 -7.20 -1.13
N LEU A 219 29.18 -7.41 -1.05
CA LEU A 219 28.18 -6.36 -1.27
C LEU A 219 28.36 -5.21 -0.28
N LEU A 220 28.49 -5.52 1.02
CA LEU A 220 28.74 -4.49 2.02
C LEU A 220 29.91 -3.63 1.57
N ASN A 221 31.05 -4.22 1.18
CA ASN A 221 32.29 -3.49 0.82
C ASN A 221 32.14 -2.53 -0.36
N GLN A 222 31.09 -2.68 -1.15
CA GLN A 222 30.78 -1.83 -2.28
C GLN A 222 29.76 -0.72 -1.96
N LEU A 223 29.08 -0.82 -0.81
CA LEU A 223 28.08 0.13 -0.32
C LEU A 223 28.68 1.08 0.72
N PRO A 224 28.07 2.27 0.92
CA PRO A 224 28.26 3.08 2.11
C PRO A 224 27.96 2.29 3.39
N ILE A 225 28.27 2.87 4.55
CA ILE A 225 27.94 2.25 5.84
C ILE A 225 26.45 1.89 5.90
N VAL A 226 26.15 0.61 6.08
CA VAL A 226 24.77 0.15 6.28
C VAL A 226 24.43 0.30 7.77
N ASP A 227 23.35 1.00 8.07
CA ASP A 227 22.91 1.32 9.43
C ASP A 227 21.96 0.26 10.01
N ALA A 228 21.27 -0.47 9.14
CA ALA A 228 20.33 -1.51 9.53
C ALA A 228 20.20 -2.58 8.44
N LEU A 229 20.18 -3.85 8.85
CA LEU A 229 19.94 -5.01 8.00
C LEU A 229 18.56 -5.60 8.28
N TYR A 230 17.78 -5.81 7.23
CA TYR A 230 16.45 -6.39 7.28
C TYR A 230 16.44 -7.64 6.42
N ILE A 231 16.01 -8.75 7.00
CA ILE A 231 15.99 -10.05 6.36
C ILE A 231 14.55 -10.59 6.40
N PRO A 232 13.89 -10.80 5.26
CA PRO A 232 12.62 -11.48 5.26
C PRO A 232 12.75 -12.92 5.75
N GLY A 233 11.75 -13.40 6.50
CA GLY A 233 11.59 -14.84 6.75
C GLY A 233 11.24 -15.62 5.47
N GLY A 234 10.60 -14.95 4.51
CA GLY A 234 10.24 -15.44 3.19
C GLY A 234 9.58 -14.36 2.33
N ASP A 235 9.24 -14.68 1.07
CA ASP A 235 8.71 -13.72 0.07
C ASP A 235 9.59 -12.44 -0.10
N PRO A 236 10.81 -12.59 -0.62
CA PRO A 236 11.44 -13.85 -1.06
C PRO A 236 12.31 -14.50 0.01
N GLY A 237 12.62 -15.78 -0.20
CA GLY A 237 13.32 -16.65 0.75
C GLY A 237 12.41 -17.74 1.29
N HIS A 238 13.02 -18.82 1.77
CA HIS A 238 12.30 -20.00 2.28
C HIS A 238 13.11 -20.80 3.30
N ALA A 239 14.20 -20.24 3.83
CA ALA A 239 15.06 -20.93 4.78
C ALA A 239 14.30 -21.25 6.08
N ALA A 240 14.39 -22.49 6.53
CA ALA A 240 13.83 -22.86 7.83
C ALA A 240 14.51 -22.05 8.96
N PRO A 241 13.82 -21.69 10.06
CA PRO A 241 14.40 -20.91 11.15
C PRO A 241 15.71 -21.49 11.73
N ALA A 242 15.85 -22.82 11.73
CA ALA A 242 17.06 -23.50 12.19
C ALA A 242 18.30 -23.20 11.33
N ASN A 243 18.12 -22.95 10.03
CA ASN A 243 19.18 -22.59 9.09
C ASN A 243 19.36 -21.07 9.00
N LEU A 244 18.24 -20.33 9.04
CA LEU A 244 18.22 -18.87 8.94
C LEU A 244 18.97 -18.20 10.10
N PHE A 245 18.71 -18.58 11.35
CA PHE A 245 19.29 -17.90 12.51
C PHE A 245 20.84 -17.93 12.55
N PRO A 246 21.50 -19.09 12.33
CA PRO A 246 22.96 -19.14 12.21
C PRO A 246 23.51 -18.26 11.09
N LEU A 247 22.88 -18.29 9.90
CA LEU A 247 23.29 -17.45 8.76
C LEU A 247 23.21 -15.96 9.13
N VAL A 248 22.08 -15.52 9.70
CA VAL A 248 21.90 -14.11 10.06
C VAL A 248 22.85 -13.69 11.19
N ALA A 249 23.19 -14.58 12.12
CA ALA A 249 24.20 -14.30 13.15
C ALA A 249 25.56 -13.94 12.54
N GLU A 250 26.00 -14.68 11.52
CA GLU A 250 27.25 -14.42 10.80
C GLU A 250 27.19 -13.15 9.96
N GLN A 251 26.05 -12.89 9.29
CA GLN A 251 25.80 -11.64 8.56
C GLN A 251 25.81 -10.43 9.53
N ALA A 252 25.20 -10.56 10.71
CA ALA A 252 25.21 -9.53 11.75
C ALA A 252 26.62 -9.21 12.24
N ALA A 253 27.47 -10.23 12.42
CA ALA A 253 28.88 -10.04 12.77
C ALA A 253 29.65 -9.33 11.65
N ALA A 254 29.45 -9.72 10.39
CA ALA A 254 30.06 -9.08 9.22
C ALA A 254 29.65 -7.60 9.09
N LEU A 255 28.38 -7.28 9.32
CA LEU A 255 27.88 -5.91 9.33
C LEU A 255 28.49 -5.08 10.46
N ARG A 256 28.51 -5.62 11.68
CA ARG A 256 29.00 -4.90 12.87
C ARG A 256 30.51 -4.70 12.90
N ALA A 257 31.27 -5.53 12.19
CA ALA A 257 32.69 -5.27 11.96
C ALA A 257 32.95 -3.93 11.26
N ARG A 258 31.96 -3.41 10.52
CA ARG A 258 32.03 -2.11 9.83
C ARG A 258 31.22 -1.02 10.51
N ASN A 259 30.09 -1.38 11.12
CA ASN A 259 29.26 -0.45 11.88
C ASN A 259 28.81 -1.10 13.19
N PRO A 260 29.56 -0.88 14.30
CA PRO A 260 29.23 -1.49 15.60
C PRO A 260 27.84 -1.16 16.13
N ALA A 261 27.23 -0.07 15.66
CA ALA A 261 25.88 0.36 16.06
C ALA A 261 24.75 -0.21 15.18
N ALA A 262 25.08 -0.99 14.14
CA ALA A 262 24.09 -1.46 13.18
C ALA A 262 23.04 -2.38 13.82
N SER A 263 21.79 -2.15 13.43
CA SER A 263 20.64 -2.96 13.84
C SER A 263 20.38 -4.11 12.87
N VAL A 264 19.81 -5.21 13.37
CA VAL A 264 19.50 -6.40 12.57
C VAL A 264 18.07 -6.86 12.88
N TRP A 265 17.28 -7.05 11.83
CA TRP A 265 15.85 -7.33 11.90
C TRP A 265 15.50 -8.52 11.02
N ILE A 266 14.62 -9.39 11.52
CA ILE A 266 14.11 -10.55 10.77
C ILE A 266 12.58 -10.51 10.80
N SER A 267 11.89 -10.85 9.70
CA SER A 267 10.43 -11.04 9.71
C SER A 267 10.05 -12.51 9.84
N THR A 268 8.77 -12.73 10.12
CA THR A 268 8.14 -14.06 10.10
C THR A 268 7.38 -14.31 8.78
N GLN A 269 7.67 -13.53 7.75
CA GLN A 269 6.98 -13.57 6.46
C GLN A 269 7.06 -14.97 5.85
N GLY A 270 5.94 -15.46 5.31
CA GLY A 270 5.87 -16.72 4.58
C GLY A 270 5.79 -17.98 5.44
N PHE A 271 6.18 -17.95 6.72
CA PHE A 271 6.17 -19.14 7.57
C PHE A 271 4.76 -19.72 7.76
N ASP A 272 4.67 -21.04 7.70
CA ASP A 272 3.53 -21.81 8.16
C ASP A 272 3.51 -21.89 9.69
N ALA A 273 2.52 -22.57 10.27
CA ALA A 273 2.39 -22.66 11.73
C ALA A 273 3.62 -23.31 12.38
N ALA A 274 4.15 -24.39 11.81
CA ALA A 274 5.30 -25.10 12.36
C ALA A 274 6.59 -24.27 12.26
N GLY A 275 6.80 -23.60 11.12
CA GLY A 275 7.90 -22.67 10.91
C GLY A 275 7.83 -21.47 11.86
N LEU A 276 6.64 -20.95 12.12
CA LEU A 276 6.45 -19.85 13.07
C LEU A 276 6.77 -20.28 14.52
N ASP A 277 6.32 -21.46 14.94
CA ASP A 277 6.64 -22.03 16.24
C ASP A 277 8.17 -22.22 16.40
N ALA A 278 8.82 -22.77 15.37
CA ALA A 278 10.27 -22.91 15.35
C ALA A 278 11.00 -21.56 15.41
N PHE A 279 10.47 -20.53 14.75
CA PHE A 279 11.01 -19.17 14.81
C PHE A 279 10.91 -18.58 16.23
N TYR A 280 9.75 -18.72 16.89
CA TYR A 280 9.58 -18.27 18.27
C TYR A 280 10.47 -19.04 19.25
N ALA A 281 10.68 -20.33 19.02
CA ALA A 281 11.64 -21.12 19.81
C ALA A 281 13.07 -20.57 19.69
N GLN A 282 13.50 -20.13 18.50
CA GLN A 282 14.80 -19.48 18.34
C GLN A 282 14.87 -18.11 19.04
N LEU A 283 13.80 -17.30 18.96
CA LEU A 283 13.73 -16.01 19.66
C LEU A 283 13.79 -16.17 21.19
N ALA A 284 13.17 -17.22 21.74
CA ALA A 284 13.17 -17.48 23.18
C ALA A 284 14.59 -17.66 23.76
N ARG A 285 15.56 -18.03 22.92
CA ARG A 285 16.99 -18.13 23.28
C ARG A 285 17.68 -16.76 23.44
N ARG A 286 17.01 -15.67 23.09
CA ARG A 286 17.49 -14.28 23.18
C ARG A 286 18.85 -14.05 22.51
N PRO A 287 18.99 -14.32 21.20
CA PRO A 287 20.22 -14.03 20.47
C PRO A 287 20.63 -12.55 20.60
N GLY A 288 21.79 -12.31 21.23
CA GLY A 288 22.31 -10.95 21.45
C GLY A 288 22.68 -10.19 20.18
N TRP A 289 22.78 -10.88 19.04
CA TRP A 289 23.04 -10.24 17.75
C TRP A 289 21.79 -9.65 17.09
N LEU A 290 20.58 -10.00 17.53
CA LEU A 290 19.33 -9.55 16.93
C LEU A 290 18.84 -8.27 17.62
N THR A 291 18.29 -7.31 16.87
CA THR A 291 17.68 -6.09 17.44
C THR A 291 16.19 -6.27 17.70
N GLY A 292 15.49 -6.99 16.82
CA GLY A 292 14.06 -7.24 16.92
C GLY A 292 13.52 -7.89 15.66
N ILE A 293 12.19 -7.89 15.53
CA ILE A 293 11.51 -8.35 14.32
C ILE A 293 10.78 -7.22 13.62
N PHE A 294 10.38 -7.44 12.37
CA PHE A 294 9.44 -6.58 11.67
C PHE A 294 8.24 -7.39 11.14
N ALA A 295 7.05 -6.80 11.25
CA ALA A 295 5.79 -7.43 10.90
C ALA A 295 5.20 -6.80 9.63
N GLY A 296 5.18 -7.57 8.54
CA GLY A 296 4.79 -7.11 7.21
C GLY A 296 3.77 -8.00 6.52
N PRO A 297 3.65 -7.91 5.18
CA PRO A 297 2.87 -8.84 4.38
C PRO A 297 3.18 -10.31 4.71
N GLN A 298 2.24 -11.20 4.37
CA GLN A 298 2.36 -12.66 4.56
C GLN A 298 2.82 -13.12 5.95
N THR A 299 2.47 -12.37 7.00
CA THR A 299 2.75 -12.79 8.38
C THR A 299 1.51 -13.39 9.02
N ARG A 300 1.63 -14.65 9.46
CA ARG A 300 0.51 -15.44 9.98
C ARG A 300 -0.08 -14.95 11.30
N ASP A 301 0.74 -14.41 12.18
CA ASP A 301 0.28 -13.89 13.47
C ASP A 301 0.00 -12.38 13.41
N PRO A 302 -1.15 -11.90 13.92
CA PRO A 302 -1.37 -10.46 14.11
C PRO A 302 -0.27 -9.80 14.94
N VAL A 303 0.01 -8.52 14.69
CA VAL A 303 1.09 -7.77 15.37
C VAL A 303 1.04 -7.88 16.89
N ALA A 304 -0.17 -7.78 17.47
CA ALA A 304 -0.37 -7.92 18.92
C ALA A 304 -0.02 -9.32 19.45
N VAL A 305 -0.21 -10.38 18.64
CA VAL A 305 0.18 -11.75 18.97
C VAL A 305 1.70 -11.87 18.94
N GLN A 306 2.35 -11.45 17.84
CA GLN A 306 3.81 -11.44 17.72
C GLN A 306 4.47 -10.67 18.88
N ARG A 307 3.88 -9.54 19.28
CA ARG A 307 4.38 -8.73 20.40
C ARG A 307 4.45 -9.52 21.71
N ARG A 308 3.48 -10.40 21.97
CA ARG A 308 3.44 -11.25 23.17
C ARG A 308 4.47 -12.38 23.14
N HIS A 309 4.84 -12.86 21.95
CA HIS A 309 5.86 -13.90 21.80
C HIS A 309 7.29 -13.37 21.94
N LEU A 310 7.51 -12.08 21.70
CA LEU A 310 8.85 -11.49 21.75
C LEU A 310 9.34 -11.29 23.18
N PRO A 311 10.54 -11.79 23.53
CA PRO A 311 11.16 -11.53 24.83
C PRO A 311 11.33 -10.03 25.14
N HIS A 312 11.32 -9.70 26.43
CA HIS A 312 11.56 -8.33 26.91
C HIS A 312 12.89 -7.78 26.36
N GLY A 313 12.84 -6.55 25.83
CA GLY A 313 13.99 -5.87 25.23
C GLY A 313 14.05 -5.94 23.70
N TYR A 314 13.41 -6.94 23.06
CA TYR A 314 13.32 -6.96 21.60
C TYR A 314 12.30 -5.95 21.07
N GLN A 315 12.71 -5.23 20.04
CA GLN A 315 11.85 -4.29 19.33
C GLN A 315 10.95 -5.01 18.32
N LEU A 316 9.83 -4.37 17.99
CA LEU A 316 8.94 -4.78 16.90
C LEU A 316 8.73 -3.58 16.00
N LEU A 317 9.09 -3.70 14.73
CA LEU A 317 8.79 -2.70 13.71
C LEU A 317 7.58 -3.10 12.88
N LEU A 318 6.79 -2.11 12.50
CA LEU A 318 5.75 -2.30 11.49
C LEU A 318 6.39 -2.25 10.11
N TYR A 319 5.90 -3.08 9.20
CA TYR A 319 6.27 -3.09 7.80
C TYR A 319 5.02 -3.00 6.91
N PRO A 320 4.26 -1.88 7.02
CA PRO A 320 2.94 -1.79 6.40
C PRO A 320 3.04 -1.69 4.88
N ASP A 321 2.23 -2.48 4.19
CA ASP A 321 1.91 -2.30 2.77
C ASP A 321 1.00 -1.09 2.59
N ILE A 322 1.51 -0.06 1.92
CA ILE A 322 0.78 1.18 1.66
C ILE A 322 0.52 1.42 0.16
N ALA A 323 0.99 0.50 -0.68
CA ALA A 323 0.96 0.63 -2.14
C ALA A 323 -0.15 -0.21 -2.78
N HIS A 324 -0.43 -1.38 -2.25
CA HIS A 324 -1.43 -2.27 -2.83
C HIS A 324 -2.85 -1.99 -2.31
N THR A 325 -3.84 -2.25 -3.16
CA THR A 325 -5.27 -2.05 -2.87
C THR A 325 -6.07 -3.35 -2.77
N MET A 326 -5.51 -4.44 -3.29
CA MET A 326 -6.07 -5.79 -3.31
C MET A 326 -4.90 -6.80 -3.30
N HIS A 327 -5.17 -8.06 -2.99
CA HIS A 327 -4.12 -9.10 -2.85
C HIS A 327 -2.95 -8.60 -1.97
N ALA A 328 -3.28 -7.90 -0.88
CA ALA A 328 -2.37 -7.07 -0.09
C ALA A 328 -2.45 -7.42 1.40
N GLN A 329 -1.54 -6.85 2.21
CA GLN A 329 -1.64 -6.89 3.67
C GLN A 329 -2.84 -6.05 4.18
N VAL A 330 -3.15 -4.95 3.50
CA VAL A 330 -4.22 -4.01 3.89
C VAL A 330 -5.09 -3.68 2.66
N PRO A 331 -5.99 -4.58 2.25
CA PRO A 331 -6.86 -4.35 1.10
C PRO A 331 -7.80 -3.16 1.33
N VAL A 332 -8.31 -2.58 0.25
CA VAL A 332 -9.44 -1.63 0.30
C VAL A 332 -10.68 -2.43 0.67
N ASP A 333 -11.30 -2.07 1.79
CA ASP A 333 -12.51 -2.76 2.23
C ASP A 333 -13.68 -2.51 1.28
N ARG A 334 -14.45 -3.56 0.96
CA ARG A 334 -15.67 -3.48 0.13
C ARG A 334 -15.45 -2.68 -1.15
N TRP A 335 -14.31 -2.88 -1.78
CA TRP A 335 -13.98 -2.16 -3.01
C TRP A 335 -14.84 -2.67 -4.16
N SER A 336 -15.38 -1.77 -4.97
CA SER A 336 -16.21 -2.15 -6.11
C SER A 336 -15.41 -3.03 -7.09
N PRO A 337 -15.94 -4.18 -7.55
CA PRO A 337 -15.30 -4.99 -8.57
C PRO A 337 -14.94 -4.20 -9.84
N ALA A 338 -15.72 -3.18 -10.20
CA ALA A 338 -15.41 -2.31 -11.33
C ALA A 338 -14.12 -1.50 -11.13
N PHE A 339 -13.89 -0.98 -9.91
CA PHE A 339 -12.62 -0.32 -9.61
C PHE A 339 -11.48 -1.32 -9.49
N ALA A 340 -11.67 -2.44 -8.80
CA ALA A 340 -10.63 -3.44 -8.64
C ALA A 340 -10.15 -4.00 -9.99
N LEU A 341 -11.07 -4.28 -10.91
CA LEU A 341 -10.78 -4.78 -12.25
C LEU A 341 -10.00 -3.79 -13.12
N THR A 342 -10.35 -2.50 -13.02
CA THR A 342 -9.81 -1.48 -13.93
C THR A 342 -8.56 -0.84 -13.35
N GLN A 343 -8.61 -0.38 -12.11
CA GLN A 343 -7.49 0.28 -11.44
C GLN A 343 -6.39 -0.69 -11.01
N GLY A 344 -6.72 -1.97 -10.83
CA GLY A 344 -5.76 -3.02 -10.50
C GLY A 344 -5.16 -2.89 -9.11
N ARG A 345 -4.03 -3.57 -8.90
CA ARG A 345 -3.42 -3.78 -7.58
C ARG A 345 -2.66 -2.55 -7.05
N GLU A 346 -1.94 -1.84 -7.91
CA GLU A 346 -1.04 -0.73 -7.57
C GLU A 346 -1.45 0.64 -8.17
N PRO A 347 -2.71 1.09 -8.05
CA PRO A 347 -3.11 2.40 -8.57
C PRO A 347 -2.56 3.54 -7.70
N ILE A 348 -2.65 4.78 -8.20
CA ILE A 348 -2.46 5.98 -7.38
C ILE A 348 -3.54 5.99 -6.27
N ASN A 349 -3.13 5.89 -5.01
CA ASN A 349 -4.02 5.52 -3.91
C ASN A 349 -3.91 6.45 -2.66
N PRO A 350 -4.16 7.76 -2.77
CA PRO A 350 -4.17 8.63 -1.58
C PRO A 350 -5.27 8.19 -0.61
N ARG A 351 -4.89 7.65 0.56
CA ARG A 351 -5.82 7.07 1.57
C ARG A 351 -5.54 7.56 3.00
N PRO A 352 -5.53 8.88 3.27
CA PRO A 352 -5.12 9.38 4.57
C PRO A 352 -6.03 8.91 5.73
N GLN A 353 -7.35 8.74 5.56
CA GLN A 353 -8.21 8.22 6.64
C GLN A 353 -7.87 6.78 6.98
N ALA A 354 -7.78 5.90 5.97
CA ALA A 354 -7.44 4.49 6.18
C ALA A 354 -6.04 4.32 6.78
N MET A 355 -5.05 5.09 6.31
CA MET A 355 -3.68 5.02 6.84
C MET A 355 -3.58 5.52 8.28
N ALA A 356 -4.34 6.54 8.68
CA ALA A 356 -4.41 6.97 10.08
C ALA A 356 -5.07 5.90 10.98
N ALA A 357 -6.15 5.27 10.51
CA ALA A 357 -6.82 4.21 11.25
C ALA A 357 -5.90 2.99 11.43
N LEU A 358 -5.23 2.57 10.36
CA LEU A 358 -4.24 1.49 10.35
C LEU A 358 -3.08 1.78 11.31
N PHE A 359 -2.48 2.98 11.22
CA PHE A 359 -1.40 3.38 12.11
C PHE A 359 -1.83 3.29 13.57
N ARG A 360 -2.96 3.89 13.95
CA ARG A 360 -3.42 3.88 15.35
C ARG A 360 -3.75 2.47 15.86
N HIS A 361 -4.19 1.58 14.97
CA HIS A 361 -4.44 0.18 15.31
C HIS A 361 -3.13 -0.58 15.57
N LEU A 362 -2.11 -0.38 14.72
CA LEU A 362 -0.87 -1.16 14.75
C LEU A 362 0.23 -0.58 15.65
N ASP A 363 0.23 0.73 15.87
CA ASP A 363 1.29 1.46 16.56
C ASP A 363 1.48 1.09 18.04
N PRO A 364 0.43 0.72 18.84
CA PRO A 364 0.61 0.32 20.23
C PRO A 364 1.61 -0.84 20.38
N GLY A 365 2.69 -0.61 21.12
CA GLY A 365 3.76 -1.60 21.35
C GLY A 365 4.77 -1.74 20.20
N SER A 366 4.64 -0.95 19.14
CA SER A 366 5.63 -0.87 18.06
C SER A 366 6.77 0.11 18.39
N SER A 367 7.93 -0.08 17.75
CA SER A 367 9.11 0.79 17.88
C SER A 367 9.27 1.78 16.71
N GLY A 368 8.34 1.75 15.76
CA GLY A 368 8.39 2.51 14.51
C GLY A 368 8.07 1.63 13.31
N PHE A 369 8.43 2.09 12.12
CA PHE A 369 8.04 1.43 10.88
C PHE A 369 9.03 1.61 9.72
N VAL A 370 8.92 0.71 8.75
CA VAL A 370 9.43 0.85 7.39
C VAL A 370 8.24 0.66 6.43
N THR A 371 7.77 1.70 5.74
CA THR A 371 6.66 1.54 4.79
C THR A 371 7.12 0.77 3.56
N TYR A 372 6.41 -0.30 3.21
CA TYR A 372 6.59 -1.03 1.96
C TYR A 372 5.91 -0.26 0.82
N SER A 373 6.66 0.03 -0.24
CA SER A 373 6.25 0.90 -1.34
C SER A 373 6.75 0.39 -2.68
N GLU A 374 5.94 0.56 -3.72
CA GLU A 374 6.29 0.16 -5.09
C GLU A 374 6.68 1.33 -5.99
N GLY A 375 6.61 2.57 -5.50
CA GLY A 375 6.99 3.73 -6.30
C GLY A 375 6.39 5.03 -5.83
N VAL A 376 5.80 5.77 -6.77
CA VAL A 376 5.16 7.07 -6.52
C VAL A 376 3.65 7.00 -6.37
N ASN A 377 3.03 5.85 -6.63
CA ASN A 377 1.58 5.69 -6.58
C ASN A 377 1.00 5.89 -5.17
N ASP A 378 1.80 5.61 -4.15
CA ASP A 378 1.51 5.70 -2.72
C ASP A 378 2.14 6.91 -2.03
N ASP A 379 2.52 7.94 -2.80
CA ASP A 379 3.22 9.13 -2.32
C ASP A 379 2.57 9.80 -1.10
N VAL A 380 1.27 10.08 -1.19
CA VAL A 380 0.51 10.69 -0.09
C VAL A 380 0.57 9.82 1.16
N ASN A 381 0.51 8.49 1.01
CA ASN A 381 0.56 7.56 2.13
C ASN A 381 1.94 7.57 2.79
N GLN A 382 3.04 7.55 2.02
CA GLN A 382 4.41 7.63 2.54
C GLN A 382 4.60 8.88 3.43
N PHE A 383 4.23 10.06 2.93
CA PHE A 383 4.35 11.30 3.70
C PHE A 383 3.42 11.33 4.92
N HIS A 384 2.23 10.71 4.82
CA HIS A 384 1.33 10.62 5.96
C HIS A 384 1.92 9.76 7.08
N TRP A 385 2.49 8.61 6.74
CA TRP A 385 3.16 7.73 7.70
C TRP A 385 4.32 8.45 8.41
N PHE A 386 5.14 9.23 7.70
CA PHE A 386 6.17 10.07 8.36
C PHE A 386 5.57 11.07 9.34
N ARG A 387 4.43 11.69 8.99
CA ARG A 387 3.73 12.62 9.90
C ARG A 387 3.13 11.92 11.10
N LEU A 388 2.55 10.73 10.94
CA LEU A 388 2.03 9.91 12.04
C LEU A 388 3.15 9.42 12.96
N GLY A 389 4.30 9.02 12.39
CA GLY A 389 5.49 8.66 13.17
C GLY A 389 6.11 9.83 13.94
N TRP A 390 5.90 11.06 13.46
CA TRP A 390 6.30 12.27 14.18
C TRP A 390 5.29 12.63 15.27
N ASP A 391 4.00 12.68 14.91
CA ASP A 391 2.87 13.04 15.76
C ASP A 391 1.70 12.06 15.50
N PRO A 392 1.53 11.04 16.36
CA PRO A 392 0.47 10.04 16.23
C PRO A 392 -0.96 10.62 16.28
N GLN A 393 -1.12 11.87 16.73
CA GLN A 393 -2.40 12.56 16.84
C GLN A 393 -2.71 13.46 15.63
N VAL A 394 -1.80 13.56 14.64
CA VAL A 394 -2.07 14.33 13.43
C VAL A 394 -3.35 13.85 12.75
N THR A 395 -4.21 14.79 12.37
CA THR A 395 -5.46 14.45 11.67
C THR A 395 -5.21 14.36 10.17
N PRO A 396 -5.94 13.48 9.44
CA PRO A 396 -5.88 13.40 7.98
C PRO A 396 -6.04 14.75 7.27
N THR A 397 -6.94 15.61 7.78
CA THR A 397 -7.16 16.96 7.23
C THR A 397 -5.97 17.89 7.45
N ALA A 398 -5.38 17.89 8.65
CA ALA A 398 -4.21 18.71 8.93
C ALA A 398 -3.01 18.28 8.09
N PHE A 399 -2.79 16.96 7.96
CA PHE A 399 -1.79 16.39 7.07
C PHE A 399 -2.02 16.80 5.61
N ALA A 400 -3.22 16.60 5.08
CA ALA A 400 -3.54 16.90 3.70
C ALA A 400 -3.40 18.40 3.38
N ALA A 401 -3.63 19.29 4.35
CA ALA A 401 -3.40 20.72 4.23
C ALA A 401 -1.91 21.08 4.16
N ASP A 402 -1.07 20.46 5.01
CA ASP A 402 0.39 20.61 4.92
C ASP A 402 0.92 20.09 3.58
N TYR A 403 0.43 18.93 3.14
CA TYR A 403 0.85 18.31 1.88
C TYR A 403 0.44 19.16 0.68
N GLY A 404 -0.81 19.62 0.64
CA GLY A 404 -1.35 20.48 -0.41
C GLY A 404 -0.55 21.78 -0.55
N ARG A 405 -0.25 22.45 0.57
CA ARG A 405 0.61 23.65 0.54
C ARG A 405 2.02 23.37 0.03
N ALA A 406 2.65 22.29 0.52
CA ALA A 406 4.06 22.02 0.24
C ALA A 406 4.32 21.60 -1.21
N PHE A 407 3.46 20.73 -1.76
CA PHE A 407 3.71 20.08 -3.06
C PHE A 407 2.81 20.59 -4.19
N ILE A 408 1.61 21.11 -3.86
CA ILE A 408 0.68 21.64 -4.88
C ILE A 408 0.69 23.17 -4.87
N GLY A 409 0.87 23.80 -3.71
CA GLY A 409 0.79 25.25 -3.54
C GLY A 409 -0.64 25.79 -3.45
N ASP A 410 -1.65 24.92 -3.54
CA ASP A 410 -3.07 25.26 -3.35
C ASP A 410 -3.62 24.54 -2.10
N PRO A 411 -4.06 25.26 -1.05
CA PRO A 411 -4.63 24.63 0.14
C PRO A 411 -5.92 23.84 -0.15
N ALA A 412 -6.63 24.11 -1.25
CA ALA A 412 -7.81 23.33 -1.66
C ALA A 412 -7.46 21.88 -2.03
N ALA A 413 -6.19 21.58 -2.33
CA ALA A 413 -5.72 20.22 -2.59
C ALA A 413 -5.98 19.27 -1.40
N ALA A 414 -6.04 19.78 -0.17
CA ALA A 414 -6.38 18.98 1.01
C ALA A 414 -7.76 18.31 0.88
N ARG A 415 -8.75 19.10 0.42
CA ARG A 415 -10.12 18.61 0.19
C ARG A 415 -10.16 17.61 -0.96
N ALA A 416 -9.37 17.84 -2.01
CA ALA A 416 -9.26 16.93 -3.15
C ALA A 416 -8.69 15.56 -2.74
N ILE A 417 -7.59 15.53 -1.99
CA ILE A 417 -6.96 14.29 -1.48
C ILE A 417 -7.96 13.48 -0.65
N LEU A 418 -8.67 14.13 0.27
CA LEU A 418 -9.70 13.48 1.09
C LEU A 418 -10.91 13.03 0.26
N ALA A 419 -11.21 13.69 -0.86
CA ALA A 419 -12.32 13.33 -1.73
C ALA A 419 -11.97 12.12 -2.62
N LEU A 420 -10.73 12.02 -3.09
CA LEU A 420 -10.24 10.85 -3.84
C LEU A 420 -10.32 9.55 -3.03
N GLU A 421 -10.07 9.60 -1.71
CA GLU A 421 -10.28 8.43 -0.85
C GLU A 421 -11.75 8.01 -0.81
N ARG A 422 -12.68 8.98 -0.67
CA ARG A 422 -14.13 8.72 -0.66
C ARG A 422 -14.72 8.27 -2.00
N ASN A 423 -14.04 8.54 -3.12
CA ASN A 423 -14.49 8.04 -4.43
C ASN A 423 -14.61 6.51 -4.46
N TRP A 424 -13.79 5.80 -3.66
CA TRP A 424 -13.80 4.34 -3.56
C TRP A 424 -14.84 3.78 -2.58
N GLU A 425 -15.59 4.63 -1.88
CA GLU A 425 -16.67 4.21 -1.00
C GLU A 425 -17.96 4.02 -1.80
N GLY A 426 -18.57 2.84 -1.66
CA GLY A 426 -19.86 2.55 -2.29
C GLY A 426 -19.78 2.16 -3.76
N ASP A 427 -20.96 2.04 -4.37
CA ASP A 427 -21.10 1.74 -5.79
C ASP A 427 -20.71 2.96 -6.65
N PRO A 428 -19.73 2.85 -7.57
CA PRO A 428 -19.29 3.97 -8.40
C PRO A 428 -20.42 4.56 -9.25
N ALA A 429 -21.37 3.73 -9.70
CA ALA A 429 -22.50 4.18 -10.52
C ALA A 429 -23.48 5.05 -9.71
N ALA A 430 -23.64 4.77 -8.41
CA ALA A 430 -24.47 5.57 -7.51
C ALA A 430 -23.74 6.78 -6.90
N ASN A 431 -22.41 6.77 -6.89
CA ASN A 431 -21.59 7.80 -6.23
C ASN A 431 -21.41 9.07 -7.09
N ALA A 432 -22.37 10.00 -7.03
CA ALA A 432 -22.28 11.29 -7.73
C ALA A 432 -21.13 12.21 -7.27
N THR A 433 -20.50 11.91 -6.13
CA THR A 433 -19.37 12.72 -5.64
C THR A 433 -18.11 12.57 -6.48
N ILE A 434 -17.98 11.49 -7.27
CA ILE A 434 -16.83 11.25 -8.15
C ILE A 434 -16.67 12.40 -9.17
N ASP A 435 -17.75 12.81 -9.82
CA ASP A 435 -17.72 13.91 -10.80
C ASP A 435 -17.44 15.26 -10.11
N ALA A 436 -17.94 15.44 -8.89
CA ALA A 436 -17.65 16.61 -8.07
C ALA A 436 -16.18 16.66 -7.61
N THR A 437 -15.57 15.50 -7.33
CA THR A 437 -14.14 15.37 -7.01
C THR A 437 -13.27 15.76 -8.21
N LEU A 438 -13.60 15.28 -9.41
CA LEU A 438 -12.91 15.69 -10.63
C LEU A 438 -13.03 17.20 -10.86
N ALA A 439 -14.23 17.76 -10.77
CA ALA A 439 -14.45 19.20 -10.91
C ALA A 439 -13.73 20.03 -9.84
N LEU A 440 -13.56 19.50 -8.62
CA LEU A 440 -12.76 20.12 -7.57
C LEU A 440 -11.28 20.18 -7.95
N ILE A 441 -10.76 19.06 -8.46
CA ILE A 441 -9.35 18.95 -8.85
C ILE A 441 -9.05 19.83 -10.06
N ASP A 442 -9.96 19.91 -11.04
CA ASP A 442 -9.84 20.78 -12.22
C ASP A 442 -9.77 22.28 -11.89
N ARG A 443 -10.29 22.67 -10.72
CA ARG A 443 -10.26 24.06 -10.23
C ARG A 443 -9.03 24.39 -9.39
N LEU A 444 -8.18 23.41 -9.08
CA LEU A 444 -6.95 23.66 -8.33
C LEU A 444 -6.04 24.58 -9.14
N LYS A 445 -5.39 25.51 -8.44
CA LYS A 445 -4.42 26.44 -9.02
C LYS A 445 -3.03 26.06 -8.54
N PRO A 446 -2.41 25.02 -9.14
CA PRO A 446 -1.09 24.59 -8.72
C PRO A 446 -0.09 25.74 -8.84
N ALA A 447 0.80 25.85 -7.88
CA ALA A 447 1.91 26.78 -7.95
C ALA A 447 2.90 26.37 -9.03
N SER A 448 3.76 27.31 -9.47
CA SER A 448 4.73 27.06 -10.55
C SER A 448 5.78 25.98 -10.23
N TRP A 449 5.95 25.63 -8.95
CA TRP A 449 6.86 24.57 -8.49
C TRP A 449 6.15 23.24 -8.22
N ALA A 450 4.84 23.16 -8.40
CA ALA A 450 4.12 21.90 -8.28
C ALA A 450 4.63 20.93 -9.35
N ASP A 451 4.84 19.68 -8.95
CA ASP A 451 5.40 18.65 -9.81
C ASP A 451 4.33 17.62 -10.24
N TRP A 452 4.79 16.46 -10.68
CA TRP A 452 3.98 15.32 -11.12
C TRP A 452 2.86 14.93 -10.13
N ARG A 453 2.93 15.32 -8.85
CA ARG A 453 1.85 15.06 -7.88
C ARG A 453 0.52 15.70 -8.28
N MET A 454 0.53 16.86 -8.93
CA MET A 454 -0.70 17.47 -9.46
C MET A 454 -1.30 16.60 -10.57
N ASP A 455 -0.45 16.08 -11.47
CA ASP A 455 -0.90 15.16 -12.52
C ASP A 455 -1.38 13.82 -11.93
N ALA A 456 -0.79 13.35 -10.84
CA ALA A 456 -1.20 12.11 -10.18
C ALA A 456 -2.62 12.23 -9.59
N LEU A 457 -2.92 13.35 -8.92
CA LEU A 457 -4.28 13.63 -8.40
C LEU A 457 -5.30 13.73 -9.55
N HIS A 458 -4.95 14.41 -10.64
CA HIS A 458 -5.81 14.50 -11.84
C HIS A 458 -6.02 13.15 -12.50
N TYR A 459 -4.97 12.37 -12.71
CA TYR A 459 -5.04 11.05 -13.33
C TYR A 459 -6.02 10.17 -12.57
N ARG A 460 -5.86 10.12 -11.24
CA ARG A 460 -6.73 9.33 -10.40
C ARG A 460 -8.20 9.79 -10.45
N ALA A 461 -8.47 11.09 -10.44
CA ALA A 461 -9.83 11.62 -10.53
C ALA A 461 -10.50 11.35 -11.89
N VAL A 462 -9.75 11.51 -12.98
CA VAL A 462 -10.22 11.21 -14.34
C VAL A 462 -10.51 9.73 -14.49
N TYR A 463 -9.66 8.86 -13.95
CA TYR A 463 -9.88 7.42 -13.97
C TYR A 463 -11.18 7.05 -13.23
N ASP A 464 -11.37 7.58 -12.02
CA ASP A 464 -12.58 7.31 -11.23
C ASP A 464 -13.86 7.72 -11.98
N ALA A 465 -13.86 8.87 -12.65
CA ALA A 465 -14.98 9.35 -13.46
C ALA A 465 -15.25 8.47 -14.70
N ILE A 466 -14.20 7.97 -15.36
CA ILE A 466 -14.35 6.99 -16.47
C ILE A 466 -15.06 5.74 -15.98
N VAL A 467 -14.60 5.15 -14.87
CA VAL A 467 -15.21 3.93 -14.30
C VAL A 467 -16.67 4.16 -13.96
N ARG A 468 -17.01 5.28 -13.31
CA ARG A 468 -18.40 5.66 -13.01
C ARG A 468 -19.28 5.71 -14.25
N HIS A 469 -18.90 6.48 -15.26
CA HIS A 469 -19.71 6.64 -16.47
C HIS A 469 -19.84 5.34 -17.28
N ARG A 470 -18.74 4.57 -17.39
CA ARG A 470 -18.74 3.28 -18.07
C ARG A 470 -19.59 2.25 -17.34
N LEU A 471 -19.55 2.20 -16.00
CA LEU A 471 -20.35 1.27 -15.22
C LEU A 471 -21.86 1.55 -15.34
N ILE A 472 -22.26 2.83 -15.30
CA ILE A 472 -23.65 3.24 -15.52
C ILE A 472 -24.14 2.74 -16.89
N ALA A 473 -23.37 2.99 -17.94
CA ALA A 473 -23.71 2.56 -19.30
C ALA A 473 -23.70 1.03 -19.45
N ALA A 474 -22.72 0.34 -18.86
CA ALA A 474 -22.59 -1.11 -18.92
C ALA A 474 -23.80 -1.83 -18.31
N ARG A 475 -24.28 -1.37 -17.14
CA ARG A 475 -25.49 -1.91 -16.49
C ARG A 475 -26.77 -1.61 -17.27
N ALA A 476 -26.89 -0.40 -17.86
CA ALA A 476 -28.02 -0.05 -18.69
C ALA A 476 -28.10 -0.93 -19.95
N ARG A 477 -26.96 -1.14 -20.64
CA ARG A 477 -26.84 -2.03 -21.80
C ARG A 477 -27.21 -3.47 -21.45
N GLU A 478 -26.69 -3.99 -20.34
CA GLU A 478 -26.98 -5.35 -19.88
C GLU A 478 -28.47 -5.54 -19.54
N THR A 479 -29.05 -4.61 -18.77
CA THR A 479 -30.48 -4.63 -18.42
C THR A 479 -31.37 -4.60 -19.67
N ALA A 480 -31.05 -3.73 -20.63
CA ALA A 480 -31.77 -3.63 -21.90
C ALA A 480 -31.61 -4.90 -22.75
N ALA A 481 -30.44 -5.52 -22.73
CA ALA A 481 -30.16 -6.75 -23.46
C ALA A 481 -30.93 -7.94 -22.89
N LEU A 482 -30.95 -8.09 -21.56
CA LEU A 482 -31.67 -9.18 -20.86
C LEU A 482 -33.20 -9.02 -20.95
N SER A 483 -33.69 -7.80 -21.19
CA SER A 483 -35.11 -7.49 -21.41
C SER A 483 -35.52 -7.51 -22.88
N ALA A 484 -34.60 -7.79 -23.80
CA ALA A 484 -34.88 -7.75 -25.23
C ALA A 484 -35.78 -8.90 -25.70
N VAL A 485 -36.55 -8.65 -26.76
CA VAL A 485 -37.49 -9.64 -27.33
C VAL A 485 -36.80 -10.84 -27.98
N ASP A 486 -35.57 -10.66 -28.46
CA ASP A 486 -34.77 -11.69 -29.12
C ASP A 486 -33.26 -11.46 -28.92
N GLY A 487 -32.48 -12.47 -29.29
CA GLY A 487 -31.02 -12.43 -29.17
C GLY A 487 -30.34 -11.44 -30.13
N ALA A 488 -30.97 -11.04 -31.24
CA ALA A 488 -30.39 -10.07 -32.16
C ALA A 488 -30.44 -8.66 -31.57
N THR A 489 -31.59 -8.29 -31.02
CA THR A 489 -31.82 -7.04 -30.29
C THR A 489 -30.94 -6.98 -29.05
N ALA A 490 -30.82 -8.08 -28.29
CA ALA A 490 -29.92 -8.14 -27.14
C ALA A 490 -28.46 -7.84 -27.51
N ARG A 491 -27.95 -8.46 -28.58
CA ARG A 491 -26.59 -8.19 -29.09
C ARG A 491 -26.41 -6.74 -29.53
N ALA A 492 -27.42 -6.16 -30.19
CA ALA A 492 -27.37 -4.75 -30.59
C ALA A 492 -27.26 -3.82 -29.37
N ARG A 493 -28.01 -4.08 -28.29
CA ARG A 493 -27.92 -3.31 -27.02
C ARG A 493 -26.55 -3.43 -26.37
N LEU A 494 -25.97 -4.63 -26.30
CA LEU A 494 -24.64 -4.85 -25.74
C LEU A 494 -23.53 -4.17 -26.55
N ALA A 495 -23.73 -4.00 -27.86
CA ALA A 495 -22.77 -3.38 -28.77
C ALA A 495 -22.80 -1.84 -28.79
N GLU A 496 -23.75 -1.21 -28.09
CA GLU A 496 -23.83 0.26 -28.01
C GLU A 496 -22.51 0.84 -27.46
N PRO A 497 -22.01 1.96 -28.03
CA PRO A 497 -20.75 2.55 -27.60
C PRO A 497 -20.84 3.20 -26.21
N ASP A 498 -19.69 3.48 -25.61
CA ASP A 498 -19.63 4.24 -24.35
C ASP A 498 -20.15 5.68 -24.54
N PRO A 499 -20.74 6.28 -23.48
CA PRO A 499 -21.37 7.60 -23.58
C PRO A 499 -20.34 8.71 -23.85
N ALA A 500 -20.82 9.82 -24.43
CA ALA A 500 -19.98 10.92 -24.92
C ALA A 500 -18.88 11.42 -23.96
N PRO A 501 -19.12 11.60 -22.63
CA PRO A 501 -18.07 12.06 -21.72
C PRO A 501 -16.86 11.13 -21.63
N VAL A 502 -17.02 9.83 -21.84
CA VAL A 502 -15.97 8.82 -21.68
C VAL A 502 -14.82 9.06 -22.67
N GLN A 503 -15.11 9.42 -23.92
CA GLN A 503 -14.08 9.64 -24.93
C GLN A 503 -13.15 10.81 -24.56
N ALA A 504 -13.72 11.93 -24.10
CA ALA A 504 -12.97 13.10 -23.67
C ALA A 504 -12.13 12.81 -22.41
N LEU A 505 -12.72 12.14 -21.42
CA LEU A 505 -12.00 11.72 -20.22
C LEU A 505 -10.86 10.76 -20.54
N ARG A 506 -11.08 9.81 -21.44
CA ARG A 506 -10.06 8.86 -21.89
C ARG A 506 -8.90 9.58 -22.56
N ALA A 507 -9.15 10.50 -23.49
CA ALA A 507 -8.09 11.29 -24.13
C ALA A 507 -7.26 12.05 -23.07
N ARG A 508 -7.93 12.64 -22.08
CA ARG A 508 -7.29 13.32 -20.95
C ARG A 508 -6.46 12.36 -20.09
N LEU A 509 -6.96 11.16 -19.79
CA LEU A 509 -6.25 10.14 -19.02
C LEU A 509 -4.93 9.75 -19.68
N PHE A 510 -4.95 9.51 -20.98
CA PHE A 510 -3.73 9.15 -21.75
C PHE A 510 -2.71 10.30 -21.77
N ALA A 511 -3.17 11.55 -21.94
CA ALA A 511 -2.28 12.71 -21.86
C ALA A 511 -1.66 12.88 -20.45
N LEU A 512 -2.43 12.61 -19.39
CA LEU A 512 -1.93 12.59 -18.01
C LEU A 512 -0.91 11.47 -17.80
N ALA A 513 -1.14 10.29 -18.37
CA ALA A 513 -0.20 9.18 -18.29
C ALA A 513 1.15 9.52 -18.94
N ASP A 514 1.14 10.18 -20.10
CA ASP A 514 2.36 10.65 -20.77
C ASP A 514 3.13 11.65 -19.90
N ARG A 515 2.43 12.60 -19.26
CA ARG A 515 3.07 13.55 -18.34
C ARG A 515 3.64 12.88 -17.09
N LEU A 516 2.92 11.91 -16.53
CA LEU A 516 3.39 11.15 -15.36
C LEU A 516 4.61 10.28 -15.69
N TRP A 517 4.66 9.70 -16.89
CA TRP A 517 5.86 9.03 -17.38
C TRP A 517 7.05 10.00 -17.54
N GLN A 518 6.82 11.19 -18.09
CA GLN A 518 7.88 12.19 -18.25
C GLN A 518 8.39 12.76 -16.91
N GLY A 519 7.47 13.06 -15.99
CA GLY A 519 7.78 13.73 -14.72
C GLY A 519 8.19 12.82 -13.57
N ALA A 520 7.66 11.58 -13.54
CA ALA A 520 7.86 10.65 -12.44
C ALA A 520 8.19 9.22 -12.89
N ARG A 521 8.30 8.97 -14.20
CA ARG A 521 8.51 7.63 -14.78
C ARG A 521 7.49 6.59 -14.31
N LEU A 522 6.26 7.02 -14.05
CA LEU A 522 5.19 6.11 -13.63
C LEU A 522 4.77 5.21 -14.79
N GLN A 523 4.83 3.90 -14.59
CA GLN A 523 4.68 2.88 -15.62
C GLN A 523 3.22 2.43 -15.75
N LEU A 524 2.34 3.34 -16.20
CA LEU A 524 0.89 3.07 -16.24
C LEU A 524 0.44 2.08 -17.34
N SER A 525 1.36 1.56 -18.16
CA SER A 525 1.08 0.66 -19.29
C SER A 525 2.31 -0.20 -19.57
N VAL A 526 2.09 -1.50 -19.82
CA VAL A 526 3.14 -2.46 -20.20
C VAL A 526 3.75 -2.02 -21.53
N LYS A 527 2.91 -1.85 -22.55
CA LYS A 527 3.37 -1.56 -23.92
C LYS A 527 3.97 -0.16 -24.06
N ARG A 528 3.42 0.84 -23.36
CA ARG A 528 3.83 2.25 -23.56
C ARG A 528 4.94 2.70 -22.63
N TYR A 529 4.97 2.20 -21.39
CA TYR A 529 5.84 2.71 -20.34
C TYR A 529 6.69 1.63 -19.67
N GLY A 530 6.58 0.38 -20.12
CA GLY A 530 7.51 -0.69 -19.73
C GLY A 530 7.22 -1.38 -18.40
N ALA A 531 5.99 -1.26 -17.86
CA ALA A 531 5.58 -2.06 -16.71
C ALA A 531 5.78 -3.55 -16.99
N SER A 532 6.25 -4.32 -16.00
CA SER A 532 6.56 -5.74 -16.21
C SER A 532 5.31 -6.59 -16.45
N ASN A 533 4.17 -6.22 -15.87
CA ASN A 533 2.85 -6.79 -16.19
C ASN A 533 1.72 -5.86 -15.72
N ILE A 534 0.46 -6.26 -15.95
CA ILE A 534 -0.72 -5.45 -15.63
C ILE A 534 -0.89 -5.23 -14.11
N GLU A 535 -0.56 -6.22 -13.28
CA GLU A 535 -0.70 -6.13 -11.82
C GLU A 535 0.26 -5.10 -11.21
N ARG A 536 1.34 -4.73 -11.92
CA ARG A 536 2.36 -3.76 -11.50
C ARG A 536 1.98 -2.32 -11.83
N GLY A 537 0.72 -1.97 -11.58
CA GLY A 537 0.19 -0.61 -11.73
C GLY A 537 -0.09 -0.18 -13.16
N ALA A 538 -0.09 -1.09 -14.14
CA ALA A 538 -0.29 -0.80 -15.55
C ALA A 538 -1.78 -0.62 -15.92
N ASN A 539 -2.52 0.13 -15.11
CA ASN A 539 -3.98 0.22 -15.16
C ASN A 539 -4.54 0.99 -16.36
N LEU A 540 -3.69 1.71 -17.12
CA LEU A 540 -4.09 2.30 -18.40
C LEU A 540 -4.46 1.22 -19.42
N ASP A 541 -3.86 0.03 -19.31
CA ASP A 541 -4.14 -1.10 -20.21
C ASP A 541 -5.49 -1.79 -19.88
N ARG A 542 -6.09 -1.49 -18.73
CA ARG A 542 -7.39 -2.00 -18.27
C ARG A 542 -8.53 -0.99 -18.36
N VAL A 543 -8.26 0.27 -18.73
CA VAL A 543 -9.27 1.35 -18.72
C VAL A 543 -10.47 1.06 -19.62
N ASP A 544 -10.26 0.31 -20.70
CA ASP A 544 -11.28 -0.01 -21.71
C ASP A 544 -11.89 -1.41 -21.53
N VAL A 545 -11.52 -2.17 -20.49
CA VAL A 545 -12.07 -3.51 -20.23
C VAL A 545 -13.58 -3.42 -20.00
N ASP A 546 -14.35 -4.42 -20.43
CA ASP A 546 -15.80 -4.43 -20.25
C ASP A 546 -16.16 -4.51 -18.75
N LEU A 547 -17.24 -3.81 -18.37
CA LEU A 547 -17.76 -3.75 -16.99
C LEU A 547 -19.13 -4.43 -16.86
N ASN A 548 -19.43 -5.34 -17.78
CA ASN A 548 -20.66 -6.14 -17.82
C ASN A 548 -20.36 -7.52 -18.43
N ASP A 549 -21.36 -8.41 -18.41
CA ASP A 549 -21.21 -9.81 -18.84
C ASP A 549 -21.32 -9.99 -20.36
N ARG A 550 -21.04 -8.94 -21.18
CA ARG A 550 -21.32 -8.90 -22.62
C ARG A 550 -20.92 -10.18 -23.35
N VAL A 551 -19.64 -10.55 -23.32
CA VAL A 551 -19.11 -11.70 -24.07
C VAL A 551 -19.75 -13.01 -23.59
N TRP A 552 -20.02 -13.13 -22.28
CA TRP A 552 -20.71 -14.29 -21.74
C TRP A 552 -22.16 -14.35 -22.23
N ILE A 553 -22.91 -13.25 -22.15
CA ILE A 553 -24.31 -13.16 -22.60
C ILE A 553 -24.39 -13.50 -24.09
N GLU A 554 -23.54 -12.90 -24.94
CA GLU A 554 -23.53 -13.13 -26.38
C GLU A 554 -23.34 -14.62 -26.74
N ARG A 555 -22.47 -15.33 -26.00
CA ARG A 555 -22.27 -16.78 -26.13
C ARG A 555 -23.50 -17.56 -25.70
N GLN A 556 -24.15 -17.20 -24.59
CA GLN A 556 -25.34 -17.92 -24.12
C GLN A 556 -26.57 -17.70 -25.00
N LEU A 557 -26.67 -16.56 -25.68
CA LEU A 557 -27.72 -16.28 -26.66
C LEU A 557 -27.69 -17.19 -27.90
N ALA A 558 -26.71 -18.11 -28.00
CA ALA A 558 -26.72 -19.18 -29.00
C ALA A 558 -27.71 -20.31 -28.65
N THR A 559 -27.99 -20.52 -27.36
CA THR A 559 -28.81 -21.64 -26.88
C THR A 559 -29.94 -21.22 -25.93
N ARG A 560 -29.96 -19.96 -25.48
CA ARG A 560 -30.93 -19.43 -24.52
C ARG A 560 -31.52 -18.11 -24.99
N THR A 561 -32.74 -17.80 -24.58
CA THR A 561 -33.38 -16.50 -24.81
C THR A 561 -32.92 -15.47 -23.77
N PRO A 562 -33.02 -14.15 -24.06
CA PRO A 562 -32.73 -13.11 -23.07
C PRO A 562 -33.46 -13.31 -21.74
N THR A 563 -34.75 -13.63 -21.78
CA THR A 563 -35.58 -13.88 -20.58
C THR A 563 -35.11 -15.08 -19.75
N GLN A 564 -34.49 -16.09 -20.37
CA GLN A 564 -33.89 -17.22 -19.64
C GLN A 564 -32.60 -16.82 -18.92
N LEU A 565 -31.84 -15.89 -19.51
CA LEU A 565 -30.59 -15.38 -18.92
C LEU A 565 -30.84 -14.35 -17.81
N ALA A 566 -31.95 -13.62 -17.90
CA ALA A 566 -32.31 -12.57 -16.94
C ALA A 566 -32.46 -13.07 -15.50
N ASP A 567 -32.84 -14.34 -15.28
CA ASP A 567 -33.03 -14.92 -13.95
C ASP A 567 -31.84 -15.76 -13.50
N HIS A 568 -30.63 -15.19 -13.59
CA HIS A 568 -29.39 -15.85 -13.14
C HIS A 568 -29.41 -16.19 -11.64
N ALA A 569 -30.01 -15.33 -10.82
CA ALA A 569 -30.19 -15.58 -9.39
C ALA A 569 -31.17 -16.74 -9.09
N ARG A 570 -31.85 -17.29 -10.11
CA ARG A 570 -32.83 -18.38 -9.99
C ARG A 570 -33.97 -18.04 -9.02
N THR A 571 -34.43 -16.80 -9.08
CA THR A 571 -35.51 -16.26 -8.24
C THR A 571 -36.80 -17.04 -8.44
N ARG A 572 -37.08 -17.48 -9.69
CA ARG A 572 -38.26 -18.32 -9.99
C ARG A 572 -38.23 -19.68 -9.30
N GLU A 573 -37.06 -20.18 -8.91
CA GLU A 573 -36.89 -21.41 -8.13
C GLU A 573 -36.90 -21.15 -6.62
N GLY A 574 -37.08 -19.90 -6.18
CA GLY A 574 -37.00 -19.51 -4.77
C GLY A 574 -35.59 -19.59 -4.20
N ALA A 575 -34.56 -19.51 -5.04
CA ALA A 575 -33.17 -19.58 -4.62
C ALA A 575 -32.78 -18.36 -3.76
N LEU A 576 -32.03 -18.61 -2.69
CA LEU A 576 -31.31 -17.58 -1.95
C LEU A 576 -29.92 -17.46 -2.59
N TYR A 577 -29.68 -16.33 -3.25
CA TYR A 577 -28.48 -16.10 -4.05
C TYR A 577 -27.50 -15.14 -3.36
N ASP A 578 -26.20 -15.41 -3.54
CA ASP A 578 -25.12 -14.53 -3.14
C ASP A 578 -24.09 -14.42 -4.27
N ASP A 579 -23.75 -13.19 -4.67
CA ASP A 579 -22.53 -12.83 -5.40
C ASP A 579 -21.50 -12.37 -4.36
N LEU A 580 -20.59 -13.26 -3.99
CA LEU A 580 -19.71 -13.05 -2.85
C LEU A 580 -18.61 -12.01 -3.10
N GLY A 581 -18.31 -11.73 -4.37
CA GLY A 581 -17.37 -10.70 -4.75
C GLY A 581 -17.97 -9.29 -4.79
N ASP A 582 -19.31 -9.16 -4.79
CA ASP A 582 -20.02 -7.88 -4.72
C ASP A 582 -20.42 -7.54 -3.26
N PRO A 583 -19.84 -6.48 -2.66
CA PRO A 583 -20.17 -6.06 -1.30
C PRO A 583 -21.64 -5.75 -1.04
N TRP A 584 -22.43 -5.48 -2.09
CA TRP A 584 -23.85 -5.13 -1.99
C TRP A 584 -24.79 -6.27 -2.38
N ASN A 585 -24.24 -7.42 -2.84
CA ASN A 585 -25.03 -8.55 -3.32
C ASN A 585 -24.65 -9.90 -2.67
N ALA A 586 -24.09 -9.85 -1.47
CA ALA A 586 -23.78 -11.01 -0.62
C ALA A 586 -24.55 -10.98 0.71
N PRO A 587 -25.90 -11.04 0.71
CA PRO A 587 -26.72 -10.85 1.90
C PRO A 587 -26.49 -11.89 3.01
N HIS A 588 -26.02 -13.09 2.67
CA HIS A 588 -25.79 -14.16 3.64
C HIS A 588 -24.32 -14.25 4.11
N LEU A 589 -23.40 -13.47 3.51
CA LEU A 589 -21.98 -13.47 3.89
C LEU A 589 -21.78 -12.98 5.32
N VAL A 590 -21.18 -13.83 6.14
CA VAL A 590 -20.75 -13.46 7.50
C VAL A 590 -19.44 -12.69 7.39
N ARG A 591 -19.54 -11.37 7.27
CA ARG A 591 -18.40 -10.46 7.06
C ARG A 591 -17.38 -10.45 8.20
N GLY A 592 -17.78 -10.86 9.40
CA GLY A 592 -16.91 -10.94 10.57
C GLY A 592 -16.58 -9.57 11.17
N SER A 593 -15.31 -9.37 11.51
CA SER A 593 -14.78 -8.17 12.16
C SER A 593 -14.94 -6.91 11.30
N SER A 594 -15.14 -5.76 11.96
CA SER A 594 -15.12 -4.47 11.26
C SER A 594 -13.68 -4.11 10.83
N PRO A 595 -13.49 -3.35 9.73
CA PRO A 595 -12.14 -2.96 9.30
C PRO A 595 -11.42 -2.06 10.30
N ALA A 596 -12.14 -1.38 11.20
CA ALA A 596 -11.52 -0.63 12.30
C ALA A 596 -10.95 -1.55 13.40
N ALA A 597 -11.62 -2.67 13.66
CA ALA A 597 -11.22 -3.66 14.66
C ALA A 597 -10.21 -4.68 14.12
N ASP A 598 -10.20 -4.93 12.82
CA ASP A 598 -9.33 -5.88 12.12
C ASP A 598 -8.97 -5.35 10.72
N PRO A 599 -8.09 -4.34 10.64
CA PRO A 599 -7.74 -3.71 9.37
C PRO A 599 -6.95 -4.61 8.42
N LEU A 600 -6.37 -5.71 8.93
CA LEU A 600 -5.62 -6.69 8.14
C LEU A 600 -6.48 -7.90 7.75
N ARG A 601 -7.75 -7.93 8.18
CA ARG A 601 -8.73 -8.97 7.82
C ARG A 601 -8.33 -10.39 8.22
N PHE A 602 -7.69 -10.56 9.38
CA PHE A 602 -7.36 -11.89 9.91
C PHE A 602 -8.58 -12.73 10.27
N GLN A 603 -9.71 -12.10 10.61
CA GLN A 603 -10.95 -12.75 11.05
C GLN A 603 -12.16 -12.38 10.21
N GLY A 604 -12.05 -11.33 9.38
CA GLY A 604 -13.09 -10.89 8.47
C GLY A 604 -13.00 -11.59 7.12
N ALA A 605 -14.12 -11.60 6.39
CA ALA A 605 -14.10 -11.95 4.98
C ALA A 605 -13.32 -10.89 4.18
N ILE A 606 -12.68 -11.33 3.10
CA ILE A 606 -11.97 -10.49 2.14
C ILE A 606 -12.63 -10.69 0.78
N GLU A 607 -13.00 -9.60 0.13
CA GLU A 607 -13.33 -9.62 -1.28
C GLU A 607 -12.07 -9.46 -2.13
N GLY A 608 -11.93 -10.31 -3.14
CA GLY A 608 -10.81 -10.32 -4.09
C GLY A 608 -11.30 -10.33 -5.53
N ILE A 609 -10.35 -10.21 -6.47
CA ILE A 609 -10.65 -10.24 -7.89
C ILE A 609 -9.57 -11.01 -8.66
N ALA A 610 -9.98 -11.96 -9.49
CA ALA A 610 -9.09 -12.75 -10.31
C ALA A 610 -8.43 -11.88 -11.40
N ASP A 611 -7.24 -12.27 -11.86
CA ASP A 611 -6.60 -11.67 -13.04
C ASP A 611 -7.25 -12.18 -14.35
N ARG A 612 -8.57 -11.94 -14.48
CA ARG A 612 -9.43 -12.29 -15.60
C ARG A 612 -10.27 -11.09 -16.00
N THR A 613 -10.90 -11.13 -17.17
CA THR A 613 -11.74 -10.03 -17.66
C THR A 613 -13.03 -10.53 -18.29
N PRO A 614 -14.09 -9.70 -18.33
CA PRO A 614 -15.31 -10.08 -19.05
C PRO A 614 -15.08 -10.29 -20.53
N ASN A 615 -14.11 -9.59 -21.14
CA ASN A 615 -13.70 -9.78 -22.53
C ASN A 615 -13.17 -11.20 -22.81
N GLN A 616 -12.67 -11.92 -21.81
CA GLN A 616 -12.27 -13.34 -21.93
C GLN A 616 -13.47 -14.30 -21.86
N GLY A 617 -14.68 -13.78 -21.64
CA GLY A 617 -15.92 -14.54 -21.47
C GLY A 617 -16.21 -14.98 -20.05
N TRP A 618 -15.49 -14.40 -19.08
CA TRP A 618 -15.82 -14.51 -17.67
C TRP A 618 -16.99 -13.59 -17.31
N ARG A 619 -17.74 -13.94 -16.28
CA ARG A 619 -18.75 -13.03 -15.71
C ARG A 619 -18.11 -12.15 -14.66
N MET A 620 -18.66 -10.96 -14.44
CA MET A 620 -18.27 -10.10 -13.32
C MET A 620 -18.35 -10.88 -11.99
N SER A 621 -19.43 -11.63 -11.77
CA SER A 621 -19.64 -12.47 -10.59
C SER A 621 -18.73 -13.71 -10.51
N TRP A 622 -17.96 -14.03 -11.55
CA TRP A 622 -16.92 -15.08 -11.52
C TRP A 622 -15.53 -14.51 -11.32
N ILE A 623 -15.33 -13.25 -11.70
CA ILE A 623 -14.07 -12.55 -11.61
C ILE A 623 -13.83 -12.11 -10.17
N SER A 624 -14.85 -11.59 -9.48
CA SER A 624 -14.78 -11.28 -8.05
C SER A 624 -15.22 -12.46 -7.18
N TYR A 625 -14.68 -12.55 -5.97
CA TYR A 625 -14.96 -13.64 -5.03
C TYR A 625 -14.78 -13.18 -3.57
N ALA A 626 -15.23 -14.00 -2.62
CA ALA A 626 -14.84 -13.87 -1.21
C ALA A 626 -13.91 -15.01 -0.75
N GLU A 627 -13.07 -14.71 0.22
CA GLU A 627 -12.21 -15.65 0.95
C GLU A 627 -11.95 -15.16 2.40
N SER A 628 -11.14 -15.89 3.17
CA SER A 628 -10.57 -15.40 4.43
C SER A 628 -9.12 -15.87 4.61
N LEU A 629 -8.41 -15.28 5.59
CA LEU A 629 -6.98 -15.54 5.79
C LEU A 629 -6.69 -16.71 6.73
N TYR A 630 -5.61 -17.43 6.41
CA TYR A 630 -5.01 -18.49 7.20
C TYR A 630 -6.02 -19.57 7.56
N ASP A 631 -6.31 -19.75 8.85
CA ASP A 631 -7.20 -20.80 9.35
C ASP A 631 -8.62 -20.26 9.61
N ALA A 632 -8.87 -18.97 9.38
CA ALA A 632 -10.21 -18.42 9.46
C ALA A 632 -11.07 -19.01 8.33
N PRO A 633 -12.30 -19.47 8.62
CA PRO A 633 -13.22 -19.95 7.61
C PRO A 633 -14.01 -18.81 6.95
N LEU A 634 -14.24 -18.92 5.64
CA LEU A 634 -15.26 -18.14 4.95
C LEU A 634 -16.63 -18.70 5.33
N ARG A 635 -17.57 -17.83 5.73
CA ARG A 635 -18.85 -18.26 6.30
C ARG A 635 -20.06 -17.62 5.63
N LEU A 636 -21.11 -18.41 5.40
CA LEU A 636 -22.45 -17.93 5.04
C LEU A 636 -23.45 -18.33 6.12
N ARG A 637 -24.45 -17.47 6.35
CA ARG A 637 -25.54 -17.72 7.30
C ARG A 637 -26.89 -17.43 6.64
N TYR A 638 -27.68 -18.49 6.47
CA TYR A 638 -29.06 -18.41 6.03
C TYR A 638 -30.00 -18.48 7.23
N THR A 639 -31.07 -17.68 7.20
CA THR A 639 -32.10 -17.66 8.25
C THR A 639 -33.49 -17.66 7.62
N GLY A 640 -34.49 -18.10 8.39
CA GLY A 640 -35.87 -18.14 7.89
C GLY A 640 -36.14 -19.27 6.88
N LEU A 641 -35.34 -20.34 6.90
CA LEU A 641 -35.56 -21.50 6.04
C LEU A 641 -36.82 -22.27 6.45
N ASP A 642 -37.56 -22.79 5.47
CA ASP A 642 -38.70 -23.68 5.69
C ASP A 642 -38.20 -25.03 6.23
N ARG A 643 -38.53 -25.30 7.48
CA ARG A 643 -38.11 -26.50 8.23
C ARG A 643 -38.62 -27.80 7.62
N LYS A 644 -39.63 -27.74 6.75
CA LYS A 644 -40.23 -28.92 6.09
C LYS A 644 -39.65 -29.17 4.70
N ARG A 645 -38.87 -28.23 4.14
CA ARG A 645 -38.26 -28.37 2.82
C ARG A 645 -36.87 -28.96 2.91
N ARG A 646 -36.50 -29.66 1.84
CA ARG A 646 -35.11 -30.00 1.54
C ARG A 646 -34.50 -28.86 0.74
N TYR A 647 -33.18 -28.78 0.76
CA TYR A 647 -32.43 -27.74 0.08
C TYR A 647 -31.26 -28.36 -0.66
N ARG A 648 -30.86 -27.69 -1.74
CA ARG A 648 -29.65 -28.00 -2.50
C ARG A 648 -28.81 -26.75 -2.63
N LEU A 649 -27.53 -26.88 -2.36
CA LEU A 649 -26.55 -25.81 -2.55
C LEU A 649 -25.90 -25.99 -3.92
N VAL A 650 -25.87 -24.90 -4.69
CA VAL A 650 -24.98 -24.75 -5.85
C VAL A 650 -23.98 -23.68 -5.50
N ALA A 651 -22.69 -23.92 -5.71
CA ALA A 651 -21.62 -22.95 -5.49
C ALA A 651 -20.70 -22.86 -6.71
N THR A 652 -20.30 -21.64 -7.07
CA THR A 652 -19.25 -21.39 -8.06
C THR A 652 -17.94 -21.15 -7.33
N TYR A 653 -16.98 -22.06 -7.49
CA TYR A 653 -15.60 -21.88 -7.06
C TYR A 653 -14.82 -21.26 -8.21
N ALA A 654 -14.47 -19.98 -8.08
CA ALA A 654 -13.73 -19.22 -9.08
C ALA A 654 -12.88 -18.15 -8.39
N GLY A 655 -11.78 -17.75 -9.02
CA GLY A 655 -10.88 -16.75 -8.47
C GLY A 655 -9.49 -16.78 -9.10
N GLU A 656 -8.46 -16.39 -8.34
CA GLU A 656 -7.07 -16.38 -8.79
C GLU A 656 -6.57 -17.76 -9.21
N ASP A 657 -5.46 -17.81 -9.95
CA ASP A 657 -4.81 -19.06 -10.34
C ASP A 657 -4.05 -19.74 -9.19
N TYR A 658 -3.93 -19.10 -8.02
CA TYR A 658 -3.54 -19.76 -6.78
C TYR A 658 -4.77 -20.14 -5.95
N TRP A 659 -4.91 -21.43 -5.62
CA TRP A 659 -5.97 -21.94 -4.75
C TRP A 659 -5.47 -23.13 -3.93
N LEU A 660 -6.22 -23.48 -2.90
CA LEU A 660 -6.03 -24.66 -2.08
C LEU A 660 -7.32 -25.49 -2.06
N PRO A 661 -7.22 -26.81 -1.79
CA PRO A 661 -8.41 -27.64 -1.62
C PRO A 661 -9.32 -27.10 -0.52
N MET A 662 -10.61 -27.03 -0.80
CA MET A 662 -11.60 -26.48 0.13
C MET A 662 -12.41 -27.61 0.77
N ARG A 663 -12.58 -27.55 2.08
CA ARG A 663 -13.53 -28.39 2.82
C ARG A 663 -14.75 -27.55 3.19
N LEU A 664 -15.95 -28.12 3.06
CA LEU A 664 -17.21 -27.44 3.38
C LEU A 664 -17.97 -28.18 4.49
N VAL A 665 -18.29 -27.45 5.56
CA VAL A 665 -19.04 -27.96 6.72
C VAL A 665 -20.28 -27.10 6.96
N ALA A 666 -21.42 -27.76 7.22
CA ALA A 666 -22.65 -27.16 7.68
C ALA A 666 -22.79 -27.27 9.21
N ASN A 667 -23.26 -26.18 9.84
CA ASN A 667 -23.53 -26.07 11.27
C ASN A 667 -22.40 -26.56 12.19
N GLY A 668 -21.14 -26.40 11.75
CA GLY A 668 -19.94 -26.73 12.51
C GLY A 668 -19.56 -28.21 12.57
N SER A 669 -20.44 -29.15 12.20
CA SER A 669 -20.17 -30.59 12.35
C SER A 669 -20.60 -31.48 11.18
N ILE A 670 -21.48 -31.01 10.28
CA ILE A 670 -21.99 -31.82 9.17
C ILE A 670 -21.11 -31.55 7.94
N GLU A 671 -20.19 -32.46 7.62
CA GLU A 671 -19.38 -32.33 6.41
C GLU A 671 -20.22 -32.51 5.16
N LEU A 672 -20.24 -31.50 4.28
CA LEU A 672 -20.94 -31.55 2.99
C LEU A 672 -20.03 -32.09 1.89
N HIS A 673 -18.75 -31.73 1.92
CA HIS A 673 -17.71 -32.41 1.16
C HIS A 673 -16.34 -32.33 1.86
N PRO A 674 -15.49 -33.37 1.73
CA PRO A 674 -14.10 -33.34 2.21
C PRO A 674 -13.27 -32.29 1.43
N PRO A 675 -11.99 -32.06 1.78
CA PRO A 675 -11.11 -31.23 0.97
C PRO A 675 -11.19 -31.58 -0.52
N LEU A 676 -11.75 -30.66 -1.31
CA LEU A 676 -12.01 -30.80 -2.73
C LEU A 676 -11.15 -29.80 -3.47
N ASP A 677 -10.36 -30.30 -4.41
CA ASP A 677 -9.54 -29.47 -5.27
C ASP A 677 -10.34 -28.91 -6.45
N ARG A 678 -9.99 -27.72 -6.91
CA ARG A 678 -10.69 -27.04 -8.00
C ARG A 678 -10.20 -27.58 -9.36
N ALA A 679 -11.04 -28.36 -10.05
CA ALA A 679 -10.69 -28.99 -11.32
C ALA A 679 -10.75 -28.06 -12.55
N THR A 680 -11.58 -27.02 -12.49
CA THR A 680 -11.72 -25.99 -13.54
C THR A 680 -11.85 -24.62 -12.89
N ASN A 681 -11.54 -23.54 -13.61
CA ASN A 681 -11.71 -22.17 -13.10
C ASN A 681 -12.50 -21.36 -14.14
N PRO A 682 -13.82 -21.15 -13.95
CA PRO A 682 -14.65 -21.51 -12.79
C PRO A 682 -15.02 -23.00 -12.70
N MET A 683 -15.35 -23.49 -11.49
CA MET A 683 -15.92 -24.81 -11.21
C MET A 683 -17.26 -24.67 -10.48
N THR A 684 -18.27 -25.41 -10.93
CA THR A 684 -19.57 -25.49 -10.23
C THR A 684 -19.63 -26.74 -9.37
N VAL A 685 -20.04 -26.58 -8.11
CA VAL A 685 -20.25 -27.66 -7.16
C VAL A 685 -21.72 -27.69 -6.74
N GLU A 686 -22.33 -28.86 -6.78
CA GLU A 686 -23.74 -29.07 -6.46
C GLU A 686 -23.89 -30.14 -5.38
N LEU A 687 -24.57 -29.80 -4.28
CA LEU A 687 -24.64 -30.63 -3.07
C LEU A 687 -26.05 -30.62 -2.50
N ALA A 688 -26.60 -31.81 -2.23
CA ALA A 688 -27.80 -31.93 -1.42
C ALA A 688 -27.49 -31.54 0.03
N ILE A 689 -28.31 -30.69 0.64
CA ILE A 689 -28.15 -30.31 2.05
C ILE A 689 -28.95 -31.28 2.91
N PRO A 690 -28.30 -32.01 3.84
CA PRO A 690 -29.00 -32.90 4.74
C PRO A 690 -30.07 -32.13 5.53
N HIS A 691 -31.29 -32.68 5.62
CA HIS A 691 -32.40 -32.03 6.34
C HIS A 691 -32.04 -31.71 7.81
N ALA A 692 -31.17 -32.54 8.43
CA ALA A 692 -30.63 -32.28 9.75
C ALA A 692 -29.91 -30.92 9.88
N ALA A 693 -29.33 -30.40 8.79
CA ALA A 693 -28.66 -29.10 8.77
C ALA A 693 -29.64 -27.91 8.66
N THR A 694 -30.87 -28.12 8.16
CA THR A 694 -31.85 -27.03 7.94
C THR A 694 -33.09 -27.11 8.83
N ARG A 695 -33.31 -28.20 9.57
CA ARG A 695 -34.50 -28.42 10.43
C ARG A 695 -34.76 -27.32 11.47
N GLY A 696 -33.72 -26.56 11.85
CA GLY A 696 -33.82 -25.41 12.77
C GLY A 696 -34.41 -24.16 12.14
N GLY A 697 -34.47 -24.07 10.81
CA GLY A 697 -34.82 -22.86 10.06
C GLY A 697 -33.62 -21.94 9.81
N THR A 698 -32.41 -22.43 10.05
CA THR A 698 -31.14 -21.74 9.78
C THR A 698 -30.14 -22.71 9.18
N LEU A 699 -29.16 -22.20 8.44
CA LEU A 699 -28.03 -22.96 7.91
C LEU A 699 -26.78 -22.08 7.98
N ASP A 700 -25.76 -22.54 8.72
CA ASP A 700 -24.45 -21.91 8.73
C ASP A 700 -23.50 -22.77 7.88
N LEU A 701 -22.88 -22.19 6.86
CA LEU A 701 -21.87 -22.84 6.01
C LEU A 701 -20.48 -22.29 6.34
N ALA A 702 -19.47 -23.15 6.33
CA ALA A 702 -18.08 -22.78 6.53
C ALA A 702 -17.16 -23.49 5.54
N TRP A 703 -16.46 -22.71 4.71
CA TRP A 703 -15.36 -23.17 3.88
C TRP A 703 -14.03 -23.00 4.61
N THR A 704 -13.21 -24.03 4.61
CA THR A 704 -11.86 -24.02 5.22
C THR A 704 -10.82 -24.57 4.25
N ARG A 705 -9.61 -24.00 4.31
CA ARG A 705 -8.40 -24.54 3.66
C ARG A 705 -7.68 -25.54 4.58
N PRO A 706 -6.63 -26.26 4.11
CA PRO A 706 -5.79 -27.07 4.98
C PRO A 706 -5.22 -26.23 6.14
N PRO A 707 -5.32 -26.70 7.39
CA PRO A 707 -4.93 -25.92 8.55
C PRO A 707 -3.42 -25.72 8.63
N GLY A 708 -2.99 -24.64 9.29
CA GLY A 708 -1.57 -24.41 9.60
C GLY A 708 -0.72 -23.93 8.43
N MET A 709 -1.27 -23.80 7.22
CA MET A 709 -0.54 -23.36 6.03
C MET A 709 -0.02 -21.91 6.16
N GLY A 710 1.13 -21.64 5.53
CA GLY A 710 1.82 -20.34 5.50
C GLY A 710 1.49 -19.48 4.28
N GLY A 711 2.50 -18.72 3.81
CA GLY A 711 2.43 -17.83 2.66
C GLY A 711 1.46 -16.66 2.85
N SER A 712 0.78 -16.27 1.77
CA SER A 712 -0.20 -15.17 1.76
C SER A 712 -1.41 -15.37 2.68
N GLY A 713 -1.61 -16.60 3.18
CA GLY A 713 -2.80 -16.97 3.96
C GLY A 713 -4.07 -17.16 3.12
N ARG A 714 -4.03 -16.89 1.82
CA ARG A 714 -5.18 -16.93 0.90
C ARG A 714 -5.46 -18.33 0.32
N GLY A 715 -6.51 -18.46 -0.49
CA GLY A 715 -6.67 -19.60 -1.41
C GLY A 715 -7.92 -20.46 -1.24
N HIS A 716 -8.96 -20.00 -0.54
CA HIS A 716 -10.28 -20.64 -0.58
C HIS A 716 -11.33 -19.67 -1.13
N GLN A 717 -11.44 -19.63 -2.45
CA GLN A 717 -12.17 -18.60 -3.18
C GLN A 717 -13.54 -19.12 -3.60
N VAL A 718 -14.61 -18.44 -3.15
CA VAL A 718 -15.98 -18.74 -3.55
C VAL A 718 -16.57 -17.49 -4.19
N ALA A 719 -17.08 -17.63 -5.41
CA ALA A 719 -17.55 -16.52 -6.21
C ALA A 719 -19.07 -16.33 -6.07
N GLU A 720 -19.85 -17.41 -6.19
CA GLU A 720 -21.32 -17.35 -6.14
C GLU A 720 -21.89 -18.53 -5.35
N THR A 721 -23.06 -18.33 -4.74
CA THR A 721 -23.86 -19.44 -4.19
C THR A 721 -25.35 -19.29 -4.44
N TRP A 722 -26.04 -20.42 -4.57
CA TRP A 722 -27.50 -20.53 -4.59
C TRP A 722 -27.92 -21.61 -3.60
N LEU A 723 -28.70 -21.24 -2.58
CA LEU A 723 -29.40 -22.20 -1.75
C LEU A 723 -30.84 -22.35 -2.26
N ILE A 724 -31.14 -23.48 -2.88
CA ILE A 724 -32.36 -23.70 -3.65
C ILE A 724 -33.28 -24.64 -2.86
N PRO A 725 -34.53 -24.25 -2.53
CA PRO A 725 -35.50 -25.17 -1.95
C PRO A 725 -35.88 -26.23 -2.99
N GLU A 726 -35.88 -27.49 -2.58
CA GLU A 726 -36.40 -28.56 -3.42
C GLU A 726 -37.95 -28.56 -3.38
N PRO A 727 -38.61 -28.97 -4.48
CA PRO A 727 -40.07 -29.12 -4.51
C PRO A 727 -40.55 -30.01 -3.36
N LEU A 728 -41.67 -29.64 -2.74
CA LEU A 728 -42.34 -30.53 -1.79
C LEU A 728 -42.76 -31.80 -2.54
N ALA A 729 -42.51 -32.98 -1.98
CA ALA A 729 -42.93 -34.25 -2.60
C ALA A 729 -44.45 -34.21 -2.88
N GLY A 730 -44.83 -34.06 -4.15
CA GLY A 730 -46.23 -33.94 -4.60
C GLY A 730 -46.53 -32.71 -5.46
N GLU A 731 -45.68 -31.68 -5.49
CA GLU A 731 -45.82 -30.54 -6.41
C GLU A 731 -45.14 -30.89 -7.75
N ARG A 732 -45.94 -31.13 -8.80
CA ARG A 732 -45.43 -31.32 -10.16
C ARG A 732 -44.84 -30.00 -10.68
N LYS A 733 -43.66 -30.10 -11.32
CA LYS A 733 -42.94 -29.02 -12.01
C LYS A 733 -43.82 -28.24 -12.98
#